data_AF-A0A165B5H5-F1
#
_entry.id   AF-A0A165B5H5-F1
#
_cell.length_a   1.000
_cell.length_b   1.000
_cell.length_c   1.000
_cell.angle_alpha   90.00
_cell.angle_beta   90.00
_cell.angle_gamma   90.00
#
_symmetry.space_group_name_H-M   'P 1'
#
loop_
_entity.id
_entity.type
_entity.pdbx_description
1 polymer ?
#
loop_
_entity_poly.entity_id
_entity_poly.type
_entity_poly.pdbx_seq_one_letter_code
_entity_poly.pdbx_strand_id
1 'polypeptide(L)'
;MVRHTPFHLPRRRVLLATALGASLLTLFLLLRQALGYVDELDLPISAQLEYLDCQYLPLHASSLPLSAPPRTPLQAVQDLPNSCIDAHFALGEICPENNARPLDVVWTWVNGSDILLGEAKSLAQSQFGPKDPYRPLRSDAQARLYRDHDELRFSMRSVLANFRQYAGRFHLITGDFPMPQWLAERSNISDPKSWRLGQMPQWLDTNNRLAHNMWQDGNTQLSITHHAQIFRPYTGTNFNSLAIESQLGHIENVSDYFIYMNDDLFMINPLSPISFYTPAYGAVLHMQPDLLVNPDRLRGNNQGEWRSLGESNFLLSKRFGRRYRPYVAHEAKVASRALLHEMATIWPQSFAASAAHPFRETANGDGDVNAFFMHAHFIVERAREALLWSWVVGRVGALNGTWGEAEARRAWEEIGGAWGESDLLVETSHRDTLTRERVERVLKANRYPLPSLTSYSFSSLDGYAYAGLGAYGRPEWVSFAPEINEGHLPRCRISYEKCFAMEHPESEGQQRRASEIFTDIAFRNEACGDCVILALTKASGSHGLSAFLPAPDRVLPPVDNEDGEREVPHLPLVANWEDGDFSLYAVMGLKREQNVRQWVLQLLQRYRYVIGNTPSLFERVSSPQGAAQVVAHIERTPHVALLCINDDATKESLTSQVTQVLKIWFNRRWKKPAAWEQR
;
A
#
# COMPACT_ATOMS: atom_id res chain seq x y z
N MET A 1 -73.72 -55.16 61.88
CA MET A 1 -73.11 -53.81 61.68
C MET A 1 -71.65 -53.89 62.10
N VAL A 2 -70.76 -53.56 61.18
CA VAL A 2 -69.30 -53.80 61.24
C VAL A 2 -68.64 -52.83 62.21
N ARG A 3 -67.76 -53.36 63.07
CA ARG A 3 -66.96 -52.64 64.06
C ARG A 3 -65.95 -51.70 63.37
N HIS A 4 -65.94 -50.44 63.80
CA HIS A 4 -64.83 -49.51 63.54
C HIS A 4 -63.71 -49.71 64.57
N THR A 5 -62.49 -49.91 64.08
CA THR A 5 -61.23 -49.73 64.84
C THR A 5 -60.60 -48.40 64.44
N PRO A 6 -60.25 -47.51 65.38
CA PRO A 6 -59.56 -46.27 65.05
C PRO A 6 -58.04 -46.50 64.97
N PHE A 7 -57.47 -46.28 63.79
CA PHE A 7 -56.01 -46.24 63.60
C PHE A 7 -55.45 -44.90 64.12
N HIS A 8 -54.88 -44.93 65.32
CA HIS A 8 -53.98 -43.88 65.77
C HIS A 8 -52.63 -44.00 65.04
N LEU A 9 -52.47 -43.23 63.97
CA LEU A 9 -51.15 -42.94 63.41
C LEU A 9 -50.42 -41.96 64.35
N PRO A 10 -49.25 -42.30 64.91
CA PRO A 10 -48.57 -41.44 65.86
C PRO A 10 -48.06 -40.18 65.15
N ARG A 11 -48.37 -38.99 65.70
CA ARG A 11 -47.95 -37.66 65.24
C ARG A 11 -46.49 -37.58 64.78
N ARG A 12 -45.61 -38.43 65.34
CA ARG A 12 -44.20 -38.56 64.98
C ARG A 12 -43.96 -39.01 63.53
N ARG A 13 -44.80 -39.88 62.96
CA ARG A 13 -44.68 -40.36 61.57
C ARG A 13 -45.12 -39.31 60.55
N VAL A 14 -46.12 -38.49 60.90
CA VAL A 14 -46.55 -37.36 60.06
C VAL A 14 -45.46 -36.28 60.04
N LEU A 15 -44.89 -35.94 61.20
CA LEU A 15 -43.77 -35.00 61.31
C LEU A 15 -42.52 -35.46 60.53
N LEU A 16 -42.19 -36.75 60.62
CA LEU A 16 -41.08 -37.33 59.85
C LEU A 16 -41.37 -37.33 58.35
N ALA A 17 -42.59 -37.64 57.92
CA ALA A 17 -42.97 -37.59 56.51
C ALA A 17 -42.96 -36.15 55.95
N THR A 18 -43.41 -35.16 56.74
CA THR A 18 -43.35 -33.75 56.34
C THR A 18 -41.91 -33.22 56.31
N ALA A 19 -41.06 -33.63 57.26
CA ALA A 19 -39.64 -33.25 57.26
C ALA A 19 -38.88 -33.91 56.10
N LEU A 20 -39.15 -35.18 55.81
CA LEU A 20 -38.56 -35.88 54.66
C LEU A 20 -39.04 -35.27 53.34
N GLY A 21 -40.32 -34.94 53.23
CA GLY A 21 -40.90 -34.27 52.06
C GLY A 21 -40.32 -32.88 51.84
N ALA A 22 -40.17 -32.09 52.90
CA ALA A 22 -39.52 -30.78 52.83
C ALA A 22 -38.05 -30.92 52.43
N SER A 23 -37.28 -31.82 53.04
CA SER A 23 -35.87 -32.05 52.68
C SER A 23 -35.69 -32.55 51.25
N LEU A 24 -36.59 -33.41 50.75
CA LEU A 24 -36.58 -33.84 49.35
C LEU A 24 -36.94 -32.71 48.39
N LEU A 25 -37.87 -31.83 48.77
CA LEU A 25 -38.22 -30.65 47.97
C LEU A 25 -37.06 -29.64 47.95
N THR A 26 -36.39 -29.42 49.09
CA THR A 26 -35.21 -28.56 49.17
C THR A 26 -34.03 -29.15 48.41
N LEU A 27 -33.82 -30.46 48.50
CA LEU A 27 -32.81 -31.16 47.70
C LEU A 27 -33.13 -31.10 46.21
N PHE A 28 -34.41 -31.24 45.82
CA PHE A 28 -34.85 -31.08 44.44
C PHE A 28 -34.69 -29.64 43.95
N LEU A 29 -34.97 -28.63 44.76
CA LEU A 29 -34.75 -27.23 44.42
C LEU A 29 -33.26 -26.88 44.35
N LEU A 30 -32.44 -27.40 45.27
CA LEU A 30 -30.98 -27.26 45.23
C LEU A 30 -30.36 -28.00 44.06
N LEU A 31 -30.83 -29.22 43.75
CA LEU A 31 -30.44 -29.95 42.54
C LEU A 31 -30.93 -29.22 41.30
N ARG A 32 -32.13 -28.64 41.27
CA ARG A 32 -32.62 -27.82 40.15
C ARG A 32 -31.85 -26.50 40.01
N GLN A 33 -31.35 -25.93 41.10
CA GLN A 33 -30.54 -24.70 41.08
C GLN A 33 -29.08 -25.00 40.74
N ALA A 34 -28.56 -26.17 41.13
CA ALA A 34 -27.23 -26.67 40.77
C ALA A 34 -27.19 -27.26 39.34
N LEU A 35 -28.25 -27.93 38.89
CA LEU A 35 -28.41 -28.47 37.54
C LEU A 35 -28.97 -27.41 36.56
N GLY A 36 -29.67 -26.38 37.04
CA GLY A 36 -30.05 -25.20 36.25
C GLY A 36 -28.87 -24.27 35.95
N TYR A 37 -27.67 -24.60 36.43
CA TYR A 37 -26.40 -24.03 36.01
C TYR A 37 -25.66 -24.90 34.97
N VAL A 38 -26.27 -26.03 34.56
CA VAL A 38 -25.74 -26.98 33.57
C VAL A 38 -26.76 -27.21 32.45
N ASP A 39 -27.65 -26.24 32.19
CA ASP A 39 -28.28 -26.16 30.88
C ASP A 39 -27.26 -25.57 29.92
N GLU A 40 -27.00 -26.32 28.85
CA GLU A 40 -26.19 -25.99 27.69
C GLU A 40 -26.29 -24.49 27.37
N LEU A 41 -25.26 -23.76 27.79
CA LEU A 41 -24.88 -22.53 27.14
C LEU A 41 -24.46 -22.95 25.72
N ASP A 42 -25.43 -23.01 24.81
CA ASP A 42 -25.26 -22.84 23.37
C ASP A 42 -24.69 -21.44 23.14
N LEU A 43 -23.48 -21.24 23.68
CA LEU A 43 -22.62 -20.14 23.33
C LEU A 43 -22.42 -20.25 21.82
N PRO A 44 -22.56 -19.16 21.06
CA PRO A 44 -22.14 -19.18 19.66
C PRO A 44 -20.73 -19.76 19.58
N ILE A 45 -20.43 -20.56 18.55
CA ILE A 45 -19.15 -21.29 18.41
C ILE A 45 -17.93 -20.38 18.66
N SER A 46 -18.03 -19.09 18.30
CA SER A 46 -17.03 -18.07 18.62
C SER A 46 -16.78 -17.94 20.14
N ALA A 47 -17.83 -17.89 20.96
CA ALA A 47 -17.72 -17.80 22.41
C ALA A 47 -17.27 -19.13 23.06
N GLN A 48 -17.54 -20.29 22.45
CA GLN A 48 -16.98 -21.57 22.90
C GLN A 48 -15.46 -21.65 22.65
N LEU A 49 -15.01 -21.17 21.49
CA LEU A 49 -13.59 -21.06 21.15
C LEU A 49 -12.86 -19.99 21.99
N GLU A 50 -13.54 -18.90 22.35
CA GLU A 50 -13.01 -17.88 23.26
C GLU A 50 -12.88 -18.39 24.70
N TYR A 51 -13.79 -19.26 25.14
CA TYR A 51 -13.74 -19.87 26.48
C TYR A 51 -12.54 -20.82 26.66
N LEU A 52 -11.90 -21.26 25.57
CA LEU A 52 -10.78 -22.19 25.59
C LEU A 52 -9.41 -21.54 25.88
N ASP A 53 -9.38 -20.28 26.33
CA ASP A 53 -8.15 -19.50 26.58
C ASP A 53 -7.19 -19.57 25.38
N CYS A 54 -7.76 -19.65 24.18
CA CYS A 54 -7.02 -19.81 22.94
C CYS A 54 -6.31 -18.50 22.61
N GLN A 55 -5.00 -18.56 22.39
CA GLN A 55 -4.18 -17.46 21.86
C GLN A 55 -4.49 -17.15 20.37
N TYR A 56 -5.71 -17.44 19.92
CA TYR A 56 -6.15 -17.31 18.54
C TYR A 56 -7.54 -16.69 18.46
N LEU A 57 -7.78 -15.91 17.41
CA LEU A 57 -9.11 -15.39 17.10
C LEU A 57 -9.84 -16.39 16.20
N PRO A 58 -11.00 -16.94 16.61
CA PRO A 58 -11.77 -17.78 15.72
C PRO A 58 -12.36 -16.96 14.57
N LEU A 59 -12.18 -17.43 13.34
CA LEU A 59 -12.62 -16.79 12.12
C LEU A 59 -13.52 -17.74 11.36
N HIS A 60 -14.77 -17.33 11.15
CA HIS A 60 -15.62 -18.01 10.19
C HIS A 60 -15.14 -17.62 8.79
N ALA A 61 -14.59 -18.58 8.05
CA ALA A 61 -14.06 -18.38 6.71
C ALA A 61 -14.89 -19.18 5.71
N SER A 62 -15.16 -18.59 4.54
CA SER A 62 -15.78 -19.35 3.46
C SER A 62 -14.90 -20.56 3.10
N SER A 63 -15.54 -21.61 2.59
CA SER A 63 -14.82 -22.80 2.12
C SER A 63 -13.77 -22.41 1.09
N LEU A 64 -12.51 -22.74 1.37
CA LEU A 64 -11.40 -22.52 0.45
C LEU A 64 -11.45 -23.51 -0.73
N PRO A 65 -10.98 -23.12 -1.93
CA PRO A 65 -10.31 -21.86 -2.25
C PRO A 65 -11.27 -20.68 -2.48
N LEU A 66 -10.87 -19.49 -2.03
CA LEU A 66 -11.51 -18.25 -2.46
C LEU A 66 -11.04 -17.92 -3.88
N SER A 67 -11.98 -17.63 -4.77
CA SER A 67 -11.68 -17.17 -6.13
C SER A 67 -11.08 -15.75 -6.12
N ALA A 68 -10.48 -15.36 -7.24
CA ALA A 68 -10.13 -13.96 -7.48
C ALA A 68 -11.39 -13.08 -7.35
N PRO A 69 -11.25 -11.83 -6.86
CA PRO A 69 -12.40 -10.98 -6.68
C PRO A 69 -12.97 -10.60 -8.06
N PRO A 70 -14.29 -10.39 -8.18
CA PRO A 70 -14.85 -9.79 -9.39
C PRO A 70 -14.21 -8.42 -9.61
N ARG A 71 -14.08 -7.98 -10.87
CA ARG A 71 -13.65 -6.61 -11.17
C ARG A 71 -14.66 -5.64 -10.59
N THR A 72 -14.18 -4.73 -9.74
CA THR A 72 -14.99 -3.66 -9.14
C THR A 72 -14.62 -2.31 -9.77
N PRO A 73 -15.54 -1.32 -9.76
CA PRO A 73 -15.24 0.04 -10.21
C PRO A 73 -14.05 0.63 -9.45
N LEU A 74 -13.30 1.53 -10.09
CA LEU A 74 -12.20 2.23 -9.45
C LEU A 74 -12.68 3.03 -8.25
N GLN A 75 -11.84 3.10 -7.22
CA GLN A 75 -12.07 3.93 -6.05
C GLN A 75 -11.53 5.34 -6.29
N ALA A 76 -12.27 6.35 -5.83
CA ALA A 76 -11.79 7.73 -5.80
C ALA A 76 -10.60 7.88 -4.84
N VAL A 77 -9.70 8.82 -5.12
CA VAL A 77 -8.63 9.22 -4.19
C VAL A 77 -9.07 10.41 -3.37
N GLN A 78 -8.25 10.83 -2.40
CA GLN A 78 -8.44 12.12 -1.74
C GLN A 78 -8.19 13.31 -2.70
N ASP A 79 -9.30 13.98 -3.06
CA ASP A 79 -9.32 15.11 -4.00
C ASP A 79 -8.99 16.46 -3.36
N LEU A 80 -8.48 17.38 -4.18
CA LEU A 80 -8.43 18.81 -3.88
C LEU A 80 -9.83 19.44 -4.00
N PRO A 81 -10.10 20.55 -3.28
CA PRO A 81 -11.31 21.33 -3.50
C PRO A 81 -11.45 21.81 -4.96
N ASN A 82 -12.60 21.54 -5.58
CA ASN A 82 -12.94 21.99 -6.93
C ASN A 82 -12.78 23.51 -7.12
N SER A 83 -12.93 24.31 -6.06
CA SER A 83 -12.79 25.76 -6.10
C SER A 83 -11.36 26.25 -6.32
N CYS A 84 -10.34 25.42 -6.08
CA CYS A 84 -8.93 25.81 -6.23
C CYS A 84 -8.08 24.84 -7.05
N ILE A 85 -8.62 23.69 -7.47
CA ILE A 85 -7.86 22.69 -8.24
C ILE A 85 -7.27 23.25 -9.55
N ASP A 86 -8.02 24.08 -10.27
CA ASP A 86 -7.55 24.69 -11.51
C ASP A 86 -6.37 25.64 -11.24
N ALA A 87 -6.54 26.62 -10.35
CA ALA A 87 -5.49 27.57 -9.99
C ALA A 87 -4.25 26.87 -9.39
N HIS A 88 -4.44 25.78 -8.64
CA HIS A 88 -3.37 24.95 -8.12
C HIS A 88 -2.50 24.37 -9.24
N PHE A 89 -3.11 23.73 -10.24
CA PHE A 89 -2.35 23.14 -11.34
C PHE A 89 -1.87 24.17 -12.36
N ALA A 90 -2.70 25.15 -12.71
CA ALA A 90 -2.37 26.12 -13.74
C ALA A 90 -1.28 27.10 -13.30
N LEU A 91 -1.42 27.65 -12.10
CA LEU A 91 -0.59 28.74 -11.59
C LEU A 91 0.30 28.31 -10.41
N GLY A 92 0.10 27.11 -9.88
CA GLY A 92 0.74 26.72 -8.63
C GLY A 92 0.16 27.49 -7.44
N GLU A 93 -1.13 27.81 -7.40
CA GLU A 93 -1.71 28.45 -6.22
C GLU A 93 -1.86 27.45 -5.05
N ILE A 94 -1.90 28.00 -3.83
CA ILE A 94 -2.13 27.20 -2.62
C ILE A 94 -3.62 26.83 -2.59
N CYS A 95 -3.92 25.54 -2.52
CA CYS A 95 -5.28 25.01 -2.41
C CYS A 95 -5.44 24.40 -1.01
N PRO A 96 -5.81 25.22 0.00
CA PRO A 96 -5.80 24.79 1.39
C PRO A 96 -6.96 23.84 1.70
N GLU A 97 -6.68 22.78 2.45
CA GLU A 97 -7.71 21.96 3.09
C GLU A 97 -7.89 22.37 4.56
N ASN A 98 -9.13 22.37 5.04
CA ASN A 98 -9.44 22.92 6.37
C ASN A 98 -8.84 22.14 7.54
N ASN A 99 -8.57 20.83 7.40
CA ASN A 99 -7.96 20.00 8.45
C ASN A 99 -7.10 18.89 7.85
N ALA A 100 -5.91 18.67 8.44
CA ALA A 100 -5.12 17.47 8.20
C ALA A 100 -5.91 16.23 8.63
N ARG A 101 -6.10 15.29 7.70
CA ARG A 101 -6.77 14.02 8.00
C ARG A 101 -5.78 13.08 8.70
N PRO A 102 -6.20 12.35 9.75
CA PRO A 102 -5.37 11.32 10.34
C PRO A 102 -5.01 10.24 9.29
N LEU A 103 -3.80 9.70 9.39
CA LEU A 103 -3.35 8.57 8.57
C LEU A 103 -3.44 7.29 9.40
N ASP A 104 -4.13 6.28 8.87
CA ASP A 104 -4.08 4.95 9.46
C ASP A 104 -2.68 4.36 9.32
N VAL A 105 -2.32 3.46 10.23
CA VAL A 105 -1.03 2.74 10.19
C VAL A 105 -1.31 1.24 10.14
N VAL A 106 -0.75 0.57 9.14
CA VAL A 106 -0.97 -0.83 8.83
C VAL A 106 0.33 -1.59 9.04
N TRP A 107 0.30 -2.61 9.91
CA TRP A 107 1.40 -3.53 10.14
C TRP A 107 1.13 -4.87 9.49
N THR A 108 2.18 -5.50 8.96
CA THR A 108 2.20 -6.94 8.70
C THR A 108 3.12 -7.63 9.69
N TRP A 109 2.67 -8.74 10.27
CA TRP A 109 3.46 -9.50 11.25
C TRP A 109 2.98 -10.95 11.32
N VAL A 110 3.89 -11.84 11.73
CA VAL A 110 3.59 -13.21 12.11
C VAL A 110 4.48 -13.64 13.27
N ASN A 111 3.97 -14.48 14.18
CA ASN A 111 4.79 -15.12 15.21
C ASN A 111 5.41 -16.41 14.65
N GLY A 112 6.72 -16.42 14.40
CA GLY A 112 7.41 -17.62 13.91
C GLY A 112 7.55 -18.77 14.87
N SER A 113 7.35 -18.53 16.17
CA SER A 113 7.39 -19.59 17.19
C SER A 113 6.03 -20.25 17.38
N ASP A 114 5.02 -19.86 16.62
CA ASP A 114 3.68 -20.43 16.67
C ASP A 114 3.65 -21.85 16.09
N ILE A 115 3.09 -22.79 16.84
CA ILE A 115 3.00 -24.21 16.47
C ILE A 115 2.14 -24.38 15.21
N LEU A 116 0.99 -23.69 15.11
CA LEU A 116 0.10 -23.81 13.96
C LEU A 116 0.72 -23.21 12.70
N LEU A 117 1.55 -22.16 12.83
CA LEU A 117 2.36 -21.66 11.73
C LEU A 117 3.35 -22.72 11.25
N GLY A 118 4.07 -23.37 12.18
CA GLY A 118 5.03 -24.43 11.86
C GLY A 118 4.38 -25.63 11.16
N GLU A 119 3.21 -26.07 11.64
CA GLU A 119 2.41 -27.15 11.04
C GLU A 119 1.91 -26.77 9.64
N ALA A 120 1.29 -25.59 9.49
CA ALA A 120 0.79 -25.10 8.21
C ALA A 120 1.93 -24.96 7.19
N LYS A 121 3.09 -24.46 7.61
CA LYS A 121 4.28 -24.33 6.78
C LYS A 121 4.79 -25.69 6.32
N SER A 122 4.92 -26.65 7.23
CA SER A 122 5.37 -28.01 6.93
C SER A 122 4.43 -28.70 5.93
N LEU A 123 3.13 -28.55 6.14
CA LEU A 123 2.11 -29.06 5.23
C LEU A 123 2.23 -28.43 3.84
N ALA A 124 2.31 -27.09 3.74
CA ALA A 124 2.48 -26.40 2.47
C ALA A 124 3.78 -26.81 1.75
N GLN A 125 4.89 -26.96 2.49
CA GLN A 125 6.17 -27.42 1.94
C GLN A 125 6.09 -28.84 1.35
N SER A 126 5.33 -29.74 1.98
CA SER A 126 5.18 -31.13 1.51
C SER A 126 4.41 -31.27 0.19
N GLN A 127 3.67 -30.23 -0.22
CA GLN A 127 2.91 -30.24 -1.46
C GLN A 127 3.79 -30.04 -2.71
N PHE A 128 5.03 -29.59 -2.55
CA PHE A 128 5.94 -29.33 -3.66
C PHE A 128 6.80 -30.56 -4.02
N GLY A 129 6.83 -30.88 -5.31
CA GLY A 129 7.75 -31.90 -5.84
C GLY A 129 9.22 -31.45 -5.82
N PRO A 130 10.20 -32.37 -5.85
CA PRO A 130 11.62 -32.03 -5.77
C PRO A 130 12.13 -31.17 -6.95
N LYS A 131 11.45 -31.23 -8.10
CA LYS A 131 11.76 -30.46 -9.31
C LYS A 131 10.88 -29.24 -9.50
N ASP A 132 9.95 -28.97 -8.58
CA ASP A 132 9.05 -27.82 -8.68
C ASP A 132 9.87 -26.53 -8.56
N PRO A 133 9.80 -25.59 -9.51
CA PRO A 133 10.54 -24.33 -9.44
C PRO A 133 10.08 -23.45 -8.27
N TYR A 134 8.81 -23.53 -7.87
CA TYR A 134 8.21 -22.77 -6.78
C TYR A 134 8.44 -23.39 -5.41
N ARG A 135 9.11 -24.56 -5.33
CA ARG A 135 9.46 -25.15 -4.04
C ARG A 135 10.30 -24.14 -3.24
N PRO A 136 10.06 -24.03 -1.91
CA PRO A 136 10.86 -23.14 -1.08
C PRO A 136 12.32 -23.61 -1.01
N LEU A 137 13.23 -22.64 -0.85
CA LEU A 137 14.62 -22.93 -0.55
C LEU A 137 14.74 -23.53 0.86
N ARG A 138 15.46 -24.64 0.99
CA ARG A 138 15.80 -25.27 2.28
C ARG A 138 17.03 -24.57 2.86
N SER A 139 16.85 -23.37 3.39
CA SER A 139 17.94 -22.60 4.00
C SER A 139 17.49 -21.97 5.32
N ASP A 140 18.44 -21.80 6.25
CA ASP A 140 18.27 -21.02 7.48
C ASP A 140 17.85 -19.57 7.17
N ALA A 141 18.06 -19.11 5.94
CA ALA A 141 17.64 -17.80 5.43
C ALA A 141 16.11 -17.64 5.35
N GLN A 142 15.33 -18.73 5.31
CA GLN A 142 13.88 -18.62 5.50
C GLN A 142 13.50 -18.55 6.99
N ALA A 143 14.29 -19.14 7.90
CA ALA A 143 13.96 -19.14 9.33
C ALA A 143 14.08 -17.74 9.95
N ARG A 144 14.98 -16.87 9.45
CA ARG A 144 15.09 -15.47 9.91
C ARG A 144 13.83 -14.64 9.69
N LEU A 145 13.06 -14.93 8.63
CA LEU A 145 11.87 -14.17 8.26
C LEU A 145 10.72 -14.27 9.27
N TYR A 146 10.84 -15.16 10.26
CA TYR A 146 9.78 -15.44 11.23
C TYR A 146 10.24 -15.21 12.68
N ARG A 147 11.49 -14.76 12.92
CA ARG A 147 11.93 -14.50 14.30
C ARG A 147 11.26 -13.25 14.84
N ASP A 148 10.99 -13.28 16.15
CA ASP A 148 10.35 -12.18 16.88
C ASP A 148 11.15 -11.88 18.16
N HIS A 149 11.46 -10.60 18.34
CA HIS A 149 12.14 -9.98 19.48
C HIS A 149 11.23 -8.94 20.19
N ASP A 150 9.91 -9.06 20.08
CA ASP A 150 8.88 -8.05 20.39
C ASP A 150 8.91 -6.79 19.50
N GLU A 151 9.47 -6.83 18.29
CA GLU A 151 9.59 -5.65 17.42
C GLU A 151 8.23 -5.02 17.16
N LEU A 152 7.21 -5.80 16.80
CA LEU A 152 5.85 -5.30 16.55
C LEU A 152 5.34 -4.45 17.72
N ARG A 153 5.51 -4.94 18.96
CA ARG A 153 5.06 -4.27 20.17
C ARG A 153 5.70 -2.89 20.29
N PHE A 154 7.01 -2.83 20.08
CA PHE A 154 7.77 -1.59 20.21
C PHE A 154 7.65 -0.68 19.00
N SER A 155 7.42 -1.23 17.81
CA SER A 155 7.06 -0.51 16.59
C SER A 155 5.76 0.26 16.80
N MET A 156 4.69 -0.39 17.30
CA MET A 156 3.43 0.28 17.64
C MET A 156 3.62 1.36 18.72
N ARG A 157 4.39 1.07 19.78
CA ARG A 157 4.72 2.09 20.79
C ARG A 157 5.51 3.27 20.21
N SER A 158 6.37 3.02 19.22
CA SER A 158 7.13 4.08 18.55
C SER A 158 6.23 5.05 17.81
N VAL A 159 5.20 4.55 17.12
CA VAL A 159 4.18 5.38 16.46
C VAL A 159 3.33 6.12 17.50
N LEU A 160 2.91 5.46 18.59
CA LEU A 160 2.19 6.12 19.68
C LEU A 160 3.02 7.21 20.39
N ALA A 161 4.35 7.09 20.40
CA ALA A 161 5.24 8.09 21.00
C ALA A 161 5.50 9.27 20.06
N ASN A 162 5.63 9.02 18.76
CA ASN A 162 6.17 9.99 17.81
C ASN A 162 5.21 10.48 16.73
N PHE A 163 4.02 9.87 16.58
CA PHE A 163 3.07 10.21 15.51
C PHE A 163 1.59 10.19 15.94
N ARG A 164 1.29 9.83 17.19
CA ARG A 164 -0.07 9.64 17.71
C ARG A 164 -1.09 10.73 17.34
N GLN A 165 -0.69 12.00 17.40
CA GLN A 165 -1.59 13.13 17.12
C GLN A 165 -2.13 13.15 15.67
N TYR A 166 -1.46 12.45 14.76
CA TYR A 166 -1.81 12.35 13.35
C TYR A 166 -2.21 10.94 12.94
N ALA A 167 -2.12 9.98 13.86
CA ALA A 167 -2.48 8.61 13.58
C ALA A 167 -3.99 8.42 13.71
N GLY A 168 -4.60 7.77 12.71
CA GLY A 168 -5.97 7.32 12.75
C GLY A 168 -6.09 6.01 13.52
N ARG A 169 -6.47 4.95 12.82
CA ARG A 169 -6.54 3.59 13.34
C ARG A 169 -5.26 2.81 13.04
N PHE A 170 -4.89 1.94 13.96
CA PHE A 170 -3.85 0.93 13.77
C PHE A 170 -4.50 -0.36 13.26
N HIS A 171 -3.96 -0.93 12.20
CA HIS A 171 -4.40 -2.19 11.63
C HIS A 171 -3.26 -3.19 11.68
N LEU A 172 -3.49 -4.36 12.25
CA LEU A 172 -2.55 -5.47 12.24
C LEU A 172 -3.05 -6.52 11.26
N ILE A 173 -2.28 -6.76 10.21
CA ILE A 173 -2.49 -7.81 9.22
C ILE A 173 -1.64 -9.02 9.59
N THR A 174 -2.27 -10.16 9.81
CA THR A 174 -1.59 -11.34 10.37
C THR A 174 -2.12 -12.66 9.79
N GLY A 175 -1.37 -13.72 10.01
CA GLY A 175 -1.68 -15.06 9.51
C GLY A 175 -2.88 -15.72 10.20
N ASP A 176 -3.43 -16.72 9.54
CA ASP A 176 -4.48 -17.58 10.07
C ASP A 176 -4.27 -19.02 9.61
N PHE A 177 -4.79 -19.96 10.39
CA PHE A 177 -4.51 -21.40 10.27
C PHE A 177 -5.80 -22.21 10.15
N PRO A 178 -5.78 -23.37 9.46
CA PRO A 178 -6.91 -24.30 9.52
C PRO A 178 -7.24 -24.70 10.95
N MET A 179 -8.53 -24.86 11.26
CA MET A 179 -8.97 -25.39 12.57
C MET A 179 -8.42 -26.83 12.79
N PRO A 180 -7.62 -27.09 13.83
CA PRO A 180 -7.17 -28.44 14.15
C PRO A 180 -8.33 -29.35 14.56
N GLN A 181 -8.31 -30.59 14.10
CA GLN A 181 -9.37 -31.58 14.36
C GLN A 181 -9.62 -31.78 15.86
N TRP A 182 -8.56 -31.88 16.67
CA TRP A 182 -8.66 -32.08 18.12
C TRP A 182 -9.35 -30.90 18.83
N LEU A 183 -9.17 -29.67 18.33
CA LEU A 183 -9.81 -28.49 18.90
C LEU A 183 -11.27 -28.43 18.48
N ALA A 184 -11.57 -28.80 17.23
CA ALA A 184 -12.94 -28.89 16.73
C ALA A 184 -13.76 -29.91 17.54
N GLU A 185 -13.20 -31.10 17.78
CA GLU A 185 -13.83 -32.16 18.60
C GLU A 185 -14.05 -31.69 20.04
N ARG A 186 -13.05 -31.06 20.66
CA ARG A 186 -13.16 -30.52 22.02
C ARG A 186 -14.20 -29.40 22.13
N SER A 187 -14.42 -28.67 21.05
CA SER A 187 -15.33 -27.52 20.99
C SER A 187 -16.69 -27.87 20.35
N ASN A 188 -16.98 -29.15 20.10
CA ASN A 188 -18.21 -29.61 19.43
C ASN A 188 -18.51 -28.89 18.08
N ILE A 189 -17.47 -28.54 17.32
CA ILE A 189 -17.62 -27.89 16.01
C ILE A 189 -17.88 -28.94 14.94
N SER A 190 -19.07 -28.91 14.34
CA SER A 190 -19.53 -29.88 13.34
C SER A 190 -18.90 -29.70 11.95
N ASP A 191 -18.49 -28.49 11.59
CA ASP A 191 -17.83 -28.17 10.32
C ASP A 191 -16.52 -27.40 10.54
N PRO A 192 -15.42 -28.06 10.94
CA PRO A 192 -14.13 -27.38 11.13
C PRO A 192 -13.59 -26.69 9.87
N LYS A 193 -14.05 -27.07 8.67
CA LYS A 193 -13.54 -26.52 7.41
C LYS A 193 -14.03 -25.10 7.12
N SER A 194 -15.14 -24.67 7.74
CA SER A 194 -15.62 -23.29 7.70
C SER A 194 -15.00 -22.40 8.79
N TRP A 195 -14.06 -22.94 9.58
CA TRP A 195 -13.38 -22.21 10.64
C TRP A 195 -11.88 -22.17 10.44
N ARG A 196 -11.30 -21.03 10.80
CA ARG A 196 -9.86 -20.77 10.83
C ARG A 196 -9.49 -20.11 12.14
N LEU A 197 -8.24 -20.27 12.55
CA LEU A 197 -7.68 -19.69 13.76
C LEU A 197 -6.72 -18.57 13.37
N GLY A 198 -7.12 -17.34 13.63
CA GLY A 198 -6.33 -16.15 13.40
C GLY A 198 -5.27 -15.93 14.47
N GLN A 199 -4.05 -15.64 14.07
CA GLN A 199 -2.94 -15.39 14.97
C GLN A 199 -3.06 -14.01 15.63
N MET A 200 -2.86 -13.91 16.95
CA MET A 200 -2.77 -12.63 17.66
C MET A 200 -1.44 -12.50 18.41
N PRO A 201 -0.91 -11.28 18.61
CA PRO A 201 0.21 -11.07 19.50
C PRO A 201 -0.11 -11.46 20.96
N GLN A 202 0.75 -12.26 21.58
CA GLN A 202 0.55 -12.80 22.93
C GLN A 202 0.53 -11.74 24.04
N TRP A 203 1.10 -10.56 23.78
CA TRP A 203 1.11 -9.43 24.71
C TRP A 203 -0.19 -8.61 24.69
N LEU A 204 -1.15 -8.89 23.80
CA LEU A 204 -2.44 -8.21 23.79
C LEU A 204 -3.31 -8.65 24.96
N ASP A 205 -3.94 -7.68 25.61
CA ASP A 205 -4.89 -7.93 26.69
C ASP A 205 -6.24 -8.36 26.10
N THR A 206 -6.53 -9.66 26.18
CA THR A 206 -7.79 -10.24 25.73
C THR A 206 -8.98 -9.85 26.60
N ASN A 207 -8.75 -9.46 27.86
CA ASN A 207 -9.80 -9.01 28.77
C ASN A 207 -10.27 -7.59 28.45
N ASN A 208 -9.40 -6.78 27.84
CA ASN A 208 -9.69 -5.40 27.42
C ASN A 208 -10.05 -5.31 25.92
N ARG A 209 -10.47 -6.42 25.33
CA ARG A 209 -10.91 -6.50 23.93
C ARG A 209 -12.33 -5.93 23.81
N LEU A 210 -12.46 -4.91 22.97
CA LEU A 210 -13.74 -4.31 22.60
C LEU A 210 -14.46 -5.18 21.55
N ALA A 211 -15.71 -4.83 21.25
CA ALA A 211 -16.48 -5.47 20.17
C ALA A 211 -15.71 -5.47 18.84
N HIS A 212 -15.95 -6.48 18.01
CA HIS A 212 -15.34 -6.66 16.69
C HIS A 212 -13.80 -6.80 16.69
N ASN A 213 -13.23 -7.43 17.72
CA ASN A 213 -11.77 -7.66 17.83
C ASN A 213 -10.97 -6.35 17.72
N MET A 214 -11.39 -5.34 18.48
CA MET A 214 -10.73 -4.05 18.55
C MET A 214 -10.17 -3.79 19.95
N TRP A 215 -9.14 -2.96 20.02
CA TRP A 215 -8.60 -2.42 21.25
C TRP A 215 -8.45 -0.91 21.15
N GLN A 216 -8.30 -0.23 22.28
CA GLN A 216 -8.24 1.23 22.33
C GLN A 216 -7.17 1.72 23.29
N ASP A 217 -6.39 2.72 22.85
CA ASP A 217 -5.46 3.48 23.65
C ASP A 217 -5.72 4.98 23.39
N GLY A 218 -6.40 5.65 24.34
CA GLY A 218 -6.88 7.03 24.15
C GLY A 218 -7.80 7.15 22.93
N ASN A 219 -7.41 7.97 21.94
CA ASN A 219 -8.17 8.16 20.69
C ASN A 219 -7.74 7.21 19.55
N THR A 220 -6.73 6.37 19.77
CA THR A 220 -6.22 5.43 18.75
C THR A 220 -6.84 4.06 18.99
N GLN A 221 -7.37 3.46 17.93
CA GLN A 221 -7.92 2.11 17.94
C GLN A 221 -6.93 1.15 17.26
N LEU A 222 -6.87 -0.10 17.73
CA LEU A 222 -6.16 -1.20 17.09
C LEU A 222 -7.19 -2.24 16.63
N SER A 223 -7.13 -2.65 15.37
CA SER A 223 -7.91 -3.77 14.82
C SER A 223 -6.99 -4.83 14.22
N ILE A 224 -7.39 -6.10 14.33
CA ILE A 224 -6.68 -7.22 13.70
C ILE A 224 -7.51 -7.76 12.53
N THR A 225 -6.85 -7.89 11.38
CA THR A 225 -7.40 -8.49 10.16
C THR A 225 -6.49 -9.63 9.72
N HIS A 226 -7.07 -10.74 9.31
CA HIS A 226 -6.30 -11.93 8.94
C HIS A 226 -6.24 -12.14 7.43
N HIS A 227 -5.24 -12.88 6.96
CA HIS A 227 -5.01 -13.14 5.53
C HIS A 227 -6.26 -13.66 4.82
N ALA A 228 -7.03 -14.58 5.42
CA ALA A 228 -8.27 -15.10 4.86
C ALA A 228 -9.32 -14.02 4.53
N GLN A 229 -9.29 -12.88 5.23
CA GLN A 229 -10.24 -11.78 5.02
C GLN A 229 -9.87 -10.96 3.77
N ILE A 230 -8.58 -10.80 3.45
CA ILE A 230 -8.09 -9.91 2.39
C ILE A 230 -7.56 -10.62 1.14
N PHE A 231 -7.10 -11.88 1.24
CA PHE A 231 -6.49 -12.57 0.10
C PHE A 231 -7.52 -12.96 -0.95
N ARG A 232 -7.27 -12.62 -2.21
CA ARG A 232 -8.06 -13.06 -3.35
C ARG A 232 -7.13 -13.29 -4.57
N PRO A 233 -6.99 -14.54 -5.08
CA PRO A 233 -7.51 -15.78 -4.52
C PRO A 233 -6.86 -16.14 -3.17
N TYR A 234 -7.48 -17.06 -2.44
CA TYR A 234 -6.91 -17.60 -1.20
C TYR A 234 -7.04 -19.11 -1.17
N THR A 235 -5.92 -19.82 -1.17
CA THR A 235 -5.86 -21.29 -1.20
C THR A 235 -5.48 -21.91 0.14
N GLY A 236 -4.97 -21.10 1.07
CA GLY A 236 -4.53 -21.54 2.40
C GLY A 236 -3.58 -20.53 3.02
N THR A 237 -3.05 -20.87 4.20
CA THR A 237 -2.10 -20.02 4.94
C THR A 237 -0.92 -19.64 4.05
N ASN A 238 -0.65 -18.34 3.95
CA ASN A 238 0.39 -17.79 3.10
C ASN A 238 1.51 -17.17 3.97
N PHE A 239 2.77 -17.42 3.60
CA PHE A 239 3.98 -17.02 4.33
C PHE A 239 4.88 -16.08 3.50
N ASN A 240 4.38 -15.61 2.36
CA ASN A 240 5.11 -14.79 1.41
C ASN A 240 4.75 -13.32 1.63
N SER A 241 5.70 -12.53 2.13
CA SER A 241 5.48 -11.10 2.40
C SER A 241 5.01 -10.36 1.15
N LEU A 242 5.53 -10.68 -0.04
CA LEU A 242 5.13 -10.07 -1.31
C LEU A 242 3.70 -10.42 -1.70
N ALA A 243 3.29 -11.67 -1.44
CA ALA A 243 1.91 -12.08 -1.62
C ALA A 243 0.99 -11.29 -0.67
N ILE A 244 1.35 -11.18 0.61
CA ILE A 244 0.57 -10.43 1.62
C ILE A 244 0.45 -8.95 1.24
N GLU A 245 1.57 -8.30 0.91
CA GLU A 245 1.64 -6.91 0.48
C GLU A 245 0.76 -6.65 -0.76
N SER A 246 0.71 -7.59 -1.71
CA SER A 246 -0.13 -7.49 -2.92
C SER A 246 -1.64 -7.45 -2.62
N GLN A 247 -2.06 -7.87 -1.41
CA GLN A 247 -3.46 -7.95 -1.01
C GLN A 247 -3.91 -6.78 -0.12
N LEU A 248 -3.01 -5.87 0.26
CA LEU A 248 -3.33 -4.75 1.16
C LEU A 248 -4.37 -3.77 0.55
N GLY A 249 -4.53 -3.76 -0.78
CA GLY A 249 -5.60 -3.01 -1.45
C GLY A 249 -7.01 -3.49 -1.11
N HIS A 250 -7.16 -4.70 -0.54
CA HIS A 250 -8.45 -5.28 -0.12
C HIS A 250 -8.80 -5.00 1.35
N ILE A 251 -7.98 -4.24 2.09
CA ILE A 251 -8.29 -3.90 3.48
C ILE A 251 -9.53 -3.01 3.51
N GLU A 252 -10.53 -3.46 4.26
CA GLU A 252 -11.75 -2.69 4.51
C GLU A 252 -11.53 -1.69 5.66
N ASN A 253 -12.26 -0.58 5.64
CA ASN A 253 -12.26 0.41 6.73
C ASN A 253 -10.88 1.01 7.07
N VAL A 254 -9.96 1.08 6.10
CA VAL A 254 -8.72 1.86 6.17
C VAL A 254 -8.89 3.19 5.43
N SER A 255 -8.20 4.25 5.86
CA SER A 255 -8.09 5.48 5.08
C SER A 255 -7.51 5.21 3.68
N ASP A 256 -7.87 6.01 2.67
CA ASP A 256 -7.32 5.84 1.31
C ASP A 256 -5.79 5.89 1.36
N TYR A 257 -5.21 6.99 1.85
CA TYR A 257 -3.80 7.04 2.18
C TYR A 257 -3.55 6.50 3.60
N PHE A 258 -2.67 5.52 3.73
CA PHE A 258 -2.23 4.94 5.00
C PHE A 258 -0.72 4.73 5.01
N ILE A 259 -0.16 4.59 6.22
CA ILE A 259 1.26 4.28 6.43
C ILE A 259 1.39 2.77 6.58
N TYR A 260 2.18 2.13 5.74
CA TYR A 260 2.53 0.73 5.86
C TYR A 260 3.86 0.56 6.60
N MET A 261 3.89 -0.39 7.53
CA MET A 261 5.07 -0.78 8.28
C MET A 261 5.20 -2.31 8.37
N ASN A 262 6.42 -2.83 8.25
CA ASN A 262 6.76 -4.12 8.83
C ASN A 262 6.95 -3.94 10.35
N ASP A 263 6.98 -5.06 11.07
CA ASP A 263 7.23 -5.09 12.51
C ASP A 263 8.61 -4.56 12.91
N ASP A 264 9.61 -4.70 12.04
CA ASP A 264 10.99 -4.23 12.21
C ASP A 264 11.23 -2.73 11.93
N LEU A 265 10.16 -1.97 11.65
CA LEU A 265 10.22 -0.54 11.36
C LEU A 265 9.78 0.30 12.56
N PHE A 266 10.45 1.42 12.82
CA PHE A 266 10.21 2.27 13.98
C PHE A 266 10.23 3.75 13.62
N MET A 267 9.38 4.54 14.29
CA MET A 267 9.48 6.00 14.34
C MET A 267 10.24 6.40 15.59
N ILE A 268 11.48 6.86 15.47
CA ILE A 268 12.35 7.10 16.63
C ILE A 268 12.41 8.57 17.07
N ASN A 269 11.91 9.49 16.26
CA ASN A 269 11.73 10.91 16.58
C ASN A 269 10.36 11.40 16.10
N PRO A 270 9.83 12.52 16.65
CA PRO A 270 8.51 13.03 16.27
C PRO A 270 8.39 13.30 14.76
N LEU A 271 7.31 12.80 14.18
CA LEU A 271 6.97 12.94 12.76
C LEU A 271 5.59 13.60 12.59
N SER A 272 5.30 14.01 11.36
CA SER A 272 4.01 14.58 10.96
C SER A 272 3.60 14.07 9.57
N PRO A 273 2.36 14.30 9.11
CA PRO A 273 1.92 13.81 7.80
C PRO A 273 2.76 14.34 6.64
N ILE A 274 3.51 15.44 6.84
CA ILE A 274 4.52 15.96 5.89
C ILE A 274 5.48 14.86 5.43
N SER A 275 5.73 13.85 6.26
CA SER A 275 6.60 12.72 5.95
C SER A 275 5.96 11.65 5.08
N PHE A 276 4.63 11.63 4.88
CA PHE A 276 3.95 10.51 4.19
C PHE A 276 2.93 10.98 3.16
N TYR A 277 2.10 11.97 3.51
CA TYR A 277 1.08 12.51 2.62
C TYR A 277 0.64 13.91 3.06
N THR A 278 0.52 14.81 2.09
CA THR A 278 -0.21 16.07 2.29
C THR A 278 -1.16 16.33 1.13
N PRO A 279 -2.36 16.89 1.35
CA PRO A 279 -3.27 17.26 0.29
C PRO A 279 -2.66 18.23 -0.71
N ALA A 280 -1.67 19.05 -0.33
CA ALA A 280 -1.06 20.02 -1.24
C ALA A 280 -0.04 19.40 -2.22
N TYR A 281 0.66 18.34 -1.80
CA TYR A 281 1.74 17.73 -2.57
C TYR A 281 1.48 16.29 -3.01
N GLY A 282 0.49 15.61 -2.42
CA GLY A 282 0.19 14.21 -2.65
C GLY A 282 1.05 13.26 -1.81
N ALA A 283 1.30 12.07 -2.34
CA ALA A 283 2.09 11.03 -1.69
C ALA A 283 3.57 11.43 -1.59
N VAL A 284 4.19 11.18 -0.43
CA VAL A 284 5.63 11.39 -0.22
C VAL A 284 6.34 10.07 -0.47
N LEU A 285 7.08 9.99 -1.57
CA LEU A 285 7.76 8.78 -2.01
C LEU A 285 9.23 8.83 -1.59
N HIS A 286 9.68 7.83 -0.83
CA HIS A 286 11.08 7.69 -0.46
C HIS A 286 11.77 6.64 -1.32
N MET A 287 12.74 7.09 -2.09
CA MET A 287 13.45 6.26 -3.07
C MET A 287 14.94 6.59 -3.06
N GLN A 288 15.75 5.64 -3.53
CA GLN A 288 17.20 5.74 -3.63
C GLN A 288 17.60 5.86 -5.11
N PRO A 289 17.95 7.06 -5.60
CA PRO A 289 18.28 7.29 -7.01
C PRO A 289 19.59 6.62 -7.45
N ASP A 290 20.43 6.22 -6.50
CA ASP A 290 21.71 5.54 -6.67
C ASP A 290 21.59 4.00 -6.76
N LEU A 291 20.42 3.46 -6.45
CA LEU A 291 20.15 2.01 -6.50
C LEU A 291 19.02 1.72 -7.50
N LEU A 292 19.38 1.40 -8.74
CA LEU A 292 18.42 1.22 -9.83
C LEU A 292 18.07 -0.25 -10.10
N VAL A 293 16.79 -0.53 -10.30
CA VAL A 293 16.24 -1.81 -10.73
C VAL A 293 16.19 -1.86 -12.26
N ASN A 294 16.64 -2.96 -12.85
CA ASN A 294 16.73 -3.15 -14.30
C ASN A 294 15.32 -3.30 -14.94
N PRO A 295 15.04 -2.70 -16.12
CA PRO A 295 13.78 -2.88 -16.83
C PRO A 295 13.54 -4.28 -17.41
N ASP A 296 14.61 -5.03 -17.67
CA ASP A 296 14.51 -6.34 -18.30
C ASP A 296 14.26 -7.42 -17.24
N ARG A 297 13.45 -8.44 -17.57
CA ARG A 297 13.18 -9.57 -16.67
C ARG A 297 14.50 -10.21 -16.26
N LEU A 298 14.80 -10.16 -14.96
CA LEU A 298 16.02 -10.73 -14.41
C LEU A 298 16.02 -12.25 -14.57
N ARG A 299 17.12 -12.81 -15.09
CA ARG A 299 17.31 -14.27 -15.26
C ARG A 299 18.42 -14.77 -14.32
N GLY A 300 18.38 -16.05 -13.94
CA GLY A 300 19.42 -16.72 -13.16
C GLY A 300 19.21 -16.68 -11.64
N ASN A 301 20.31 -16.88 -10.88
CA ASN A 301 20.30 -17.10 -9.43
C ASN A 301 20.08 -15.82 -8.60
N ASN A 302 19.20 -14.90 -9.01
CA ASN A 302 18.84 -13.75 -8.18
C ASN A 302 18.07 -14.26 -6.96
N GLN A 303 18.50 -13.84 -5.77
CA GLN A 303 17.93 -14.28 -4.48
C GLN A 303 17.22 -13.13 -3.77
N GLY A 304 16.33 -13.47 -2.84
CA GLY A 304 15.60 -12.50 -2.02
C GLY A 304 14.68 -11.59 -2.85
N GLU A 305 14.59 -10.33 -2.43
CA GLU A 305 13.69 -9.32 -3.01
C GLU A 305 14.00 -8.99 -4.48
N TRP A 306 15.27 -9.06 -4.89
CA TRP A 306 15.73 -8.58 -6.20
C TRP A 306 15.06 -9.27 -7.38
N ARG A 307 14.72 -10.56 -7.25
CA ARG A 307 13.97 -11.28 -8.29
C ARG A 307 12.61 -10.64 -8.54
N SER A 308 11.89 -10.35 -7.47
CA SER A 308 10.56 -9.73 -7.49
C SER A 308 10.59 -8.27 -7.91
N LEU A 309 11.63 -7.51 -7.53
CA LEU A 309 11.86 -6.16 -8.04
C LEU A 309 12.06 -6.16 -9.56
N GLY A 310 12.86 -7.09 -10.08
CA GLY A 310 13.07 -7.25 -11.52
C GLY A 310 11.79 -7.61 -12.27
N GLU A 311 10.99 -8.54 -11.74
CA GLU A 311 9.69 -8.88 -12.34
C GLU A 311 8.74 -7.68 -12.34
N SER A 312 8.65 -6.98 -11.21
CA SER A 312 7.80 -5.80 -11.06
C SER A 312 8.21 -4.68 -12.02
N ASN A 313 9.51 -4.43 -12.17
CA ASN A 313 10.00 -3.41 -13.09
C ASN A 313 9.85 -3.80 -14.56
N PHE A 314 9.87 -5.10 -14.87
CA PHE A 314 9.53 -5.60 -16.19
C PHE A 314 8.05 -5.34 -16.54
N LEU A 315 7.13 -5.61 -15.61
CA LEU A 315 5.70 -5.30 -15.80
C LEU A 315 5.46 -3.80 -16.00
N LEU A 316 6.08 -2.95 -15.18
CA LEU A 316 6.02 -1.49 -15.34
C LEU A 316 6.63 -1.04 -16.67
N SER A 317 7.74 -1.65 -17.09
CA SER A 317 8.41 -1.30 -18.35
C SER A 317 7.60 -1.67 -19.58
N LYS A 318 6.87 -2.79 -19.54
CA LYS A 318 5.90 -3.14 -20.57
C LYS A 318 4.74 -2.16 -20.65
N ARG A 319 4.33 -1.56 -19.52
CA ARG A 319 3.19 -0.64 -19.49
C ARG A 319 3.55 0.82 -19.76
N PHE A 320 4.71 1.28 -19.30
CA PHE A 320 5.06 2.70 -19.28
C PHE A 320 6.32 3.04 -20.10
N GLY A 321 6.84 2.09 -20.86
CA GLY A 321 8.11 2.23 -21.57
C GLY A 321 9.29 1.74 -20.73
N ARG A 322 10.35 1.33 -21.44
CA ARG A 322 11.49 0.61 -20.86
C ARG A 322 12.36 1.55 -20.02
N ARG A 323 12.41 1.33 -18.69
CA ARG A 323 13.13 2.26 -17.79
C ARG A 323 13.74 1.60 -16.55
N TYR A 324 14.92 2.08 -16.17
CA TYR A 324 15.51 1.81 -14.86
C TYR A 324 14.77 2.61 -13.78
N ARG A 325 14.36 1.94 -12.71
CA ARG A 325 13.57 2.59 -11.64
C ARG A 325 14.28 2.51 -10.30
N PRO A 326 14.31 3.60 -9.52
CA PRO A 326 15.05 3.66 -8.27
C PRO A 326 14.42 2.77 -7.19
N TYR A 327 15.25 2.18 -6.33
CA TYR A 327 14.80 1.35 -5.24
C TYR A 327 13.92 2.15 -4.28
N VAL A 328 12.80 1.57 -3.84
CA VAL A 328 11.95 2.17 -2.80
C VAL A 328 12.55 1.84 -1.45
N ALA A 329 12.89 2.87 -0.66
CA ALA A 329 13.61 2.70 0.59
C ALA A 329 12.90 1.74 1.55
N HIS A 330 13.67 0.90 2.25
CA HIS A 330 13.11 -0.06 3.22
C HIS A 330 12.85 0.62 4.57
N GLU A 331 11.77 1.39 4.60
CA GLU A 331 11.30 2.16 5.75
C GLU A 331 9.77 2.26 5.75
N ALA A 332 9.19 3.00 6.69
CA ALA A 332 7.74 3.23 6.72
C ALA A 332 7.30 3.95 5.43
N LYS A 333 6.29 3.41 4.74
CA LYS A 333 5.87 3.87 3.41
C LYS A 333 4.45 4.39 3.41
N VAL A 334 4.14 5.33 2.54
CA VAL A 334 2.75 5.67 2.22
C VAL A 334 2.21 4.72 1.14
N ALA A 335 0.95 4.31 1.26
CA ALA A 335 0.19 3.66 0.20
C ALA A 335 -1.20 4.28 0.06
N SER A 336 -1.71 4.32 -1.17
CA SER A 336 -3.12 4.57 -1.44
C SER A 336 -3.85 3.26 -1.71
N ARG A 337 -4.93 2.99 -0.97
CA ARG A 337 -5.80 1.84 -1.22
C ARG A 337 -6.41 1.91 -2.62
N ALA A 338 -6.85 3.09 -3.06
CA ALA A 338 -7.42 3.29 -4.39
C ALA A 338 -6.42 3.00 -5.51
N LEU A 339 -5.14 3.39 -5.34
CA LEU A 339 -4.10 3.13 -6.34
C LEU A 339 -3.61 1.69 -6.33
N LEU A 340 -3.54 1.02 -5.18
CA LEU A 340 -3.28 -0.42 -5.10
C LEU A 340 -4.39 -1.22 -5.83
N HIS A 341 -5.66 -0.81 -5.66
CA HIS A 341 -6.79 -1.40 -6.39
C HIS A 341 -6.71 -1.17 -7.91
N GLU A 342 -6.31 0.04 -8.33
CA GLU A 342 -6.08 0.35 -9.74
C GLU A 342 -4.97 -0.52 -10.36
N MET A 343 -3.86 -0.70 -9.64
CA MET A 343 -2.77 -1.59 -10.08
C MET A 343 -3.23 -3.04 -10.23
N ALA A 344 -3.97 -3.57 -9.26
CA ALA A 344 -4.52 -4.93 -9.33
C ALA A 344 -5.51 -5.09 -10.50
N THR A 345 -6.19 -4.00 -10.89
CA THR A 345 -7.07 -3.98 -12.08
C THR A 345 -6.28 -4.05 -13.39
N ILE A 346 -5.08 -3.46 -13.42
CA ILE A 346 -4.18 -3.46 -14.59
C ILE A 346 -3.48 -4.82 -14.75
N TRP A 347 -2.98 -5.42 -13.66
CA TRP A 347 -2.25 -6.70 -13.69
C TRP A 347 -2.95 -7.82 -12.89
N PRO A 348 -4.21 -8.16 -13.18
CA PRO A 348 -4.99 -9.09 -12.35
C PRO A 348 -4.36 -10.49 -12.31
N GLN A 349 -3.77 -10.94 -13.42
CA GLN A 349 -3.12 -12.26 -13.48
C GLN A 349 -1.84 -12.31 -12.64
N SER A 350 -1.00 -11.27 -12.69
CA SER A 350 0.24 -11.21 -11.91
C SER A 350 -0.05 -11.12 -10.41
N PHE A 351 -1.02 -10.28 -10.00
CA PHE A 351 -1.44 -10.19 -8.61
C PHE A 351 -2.06 -11.51 -8.10
N ALA A 352 -2.90 -12.16 -8.92
CA ALA A 352 -3.49 -13.45 -8.55
C ALA A 352 -2.45 -14.57 -8.45
N ALA A 353 -1.45 -14.59 -9.34
CA ALA A 353 -0.34 -15.54 -9.27
C ALA A 353 0.47 -15.34 -7.99
N SER A 354 0.85 -14.10 -7.67
CA SER A 354 1.58 -13.81 -6.42
C SER A 354 0.79 -14.17 -5.17
N ALA A 355 -0.52 -13.89 -5.13
CA ALA A 355 -1.39 -14.29 -4.02
C ALA A 355 -1.41 -15.82 -3.79
N ALA A 356 -1.24 -16.61 -4.86
CA ALA A 356 -1.25 -18.06 -4.81
C ALA A 356 0.08 -18.69 -4.38
N HIS A 357 1.18 -17.93 -4.35
CA HIS A 357 2.50 -18.44 -3.95
C HIS A 357 2.69 -18.34 -2.43
N PRO A 358 2.75 -19.48 -1.69
CA PRO A 358 2.85 -19.46 -0.24
C PRO A 358 4.24 -19.08 0.29
N PHE A 359 5.28 -19.11 -0.55
CA PHE A 359 6.67 -18.84 -0.16
C PHE A 359 7.32 -17.82 -1.07
N ARG A 360 7.98 -16.82 -0.45
CA ARG A 360 8.73 -15.76 -1.15
C ARG A 360 9.97 -16.28 -1.87
N GLU A 361 10.81 -17.03 -1.16
CA GLU A 361 12.09 -17.52 -1.69
C GLU A 361 11.93 -18.92 -2.28
N THR A 362 11.83 -18.98 -3.60
CA THR A 362 11.65 -20.22 -4.35
C THR A 362 12.93 -20.64 -5.07
N ALA A 363 13.03 -21.93 -5.39
CA ALA A 363 14.21 -22.52 -6.02
C ALA A 363 14.55 -21.88 -7.38
N ASN A 364 13.57 -21.83 -8.28
CA ASN A 364 13.69 -21.30 -9.64
C ASN A 364 12.36 -20.69 -10.14
N GLY A 365 11.42 -20.39 -9.24
CA GLY A 365 10.14 -19.79 -9.60
C GLY A 365 10.33 -18.35 -10.09
N ASP A 366 9.34 -17.86 -10.84
CA ASP A 366 9.29 -16.46 -11.25
C ASP A 366 9.24 -15.53 -10.02
N GLY A 367 9.59 -14.26 -10.20
CA GLY A 367 9.45 -13.26 -9.14
C GLY A 367 7.98 -12.93 -8.87
N ASP A 368 7.67 -12.63 -7.61
CA ASP A 368 6.34 -12.10 -7.25
C ASP A 368 6.26 -10.60 -7.48
N VAL A 369 5.04 -10.06 -7.51
CA VAL A 369 4.82 -8.63 -7.50
C VAL A 369 5.30 -8.02 -6.19
N ASN A 370 6.21 -7.06 -6.27
CA ASN A 370 6.54 -6.17 -5.16
C ASN A 370 5.59 -4.96 -5.21
N ALA A 371 4.51 -5.03 -4.42
CA ALA A 371 3.40 -4.09 -4.52
C ALA A 371 3.82 -2.65 -4.20
N PHE A 372 4.69 -2.44 -3.22
CA PHE A 372 5.14 -1.09 -2.85
C PHE A 372 6.14 -0.48 -3.83
N PHE A 373 7.02 -1.31 -4.41
CA PHE A 373 7.84 -0.89 -5.54
C PHE A 373 6.95 -0.47 -6.72
N MET A 374 5.99 -1.31 -7.10
CA MET A 374 5.06 -0.98 -8.17
C MET A 374 4.22 0.26 -7.85
N HIS A 375 3.76 0.44 -6.61
CA HIS A 375 2.93 1.58 -6.20
C HIS A 375 3.65 2.92 -6.34
N ALA A 376 4.88 3.04 -5.83
CA ALA A 376 5.64 4.28 -5.93
C ALA A 376 5.88 4.66 -7.40
N HIS A 377 6.29 3.69 -8.22
CA HIS A 377 6.55 3.93 -9.64
C HIS A 377 5.28 4.13 -10.46
N PHE A 378 4.18 3.45 -10.12
CA PHE A 378 2.89 3.62 -10.77
C PHE A 378 2.41 5.07 -10.65
N ILE A 379 2.53 5.69 -9.48
CA ILE A 379 2.19 7.10 -9.29
C ILE A 379 3.03 8.00 -10.20
N VAL A 380 4.35 7.80 -10.23
CA VAL A 380 5.28 8.62 -11.03
C VAL A 380 5.00 8.49 -12.53
N GLU A 381 4.82 7.26 -13.01
CA GLU A 381 4.59 7.01 -14.44
C GLU A 381 3.19 7.44 -14.88
N ARG A 382 2.16 7.30 -14.03
CA ARG A 382 0.81 7.79 -14.32
C ARG A 382 0.75 9.32 -14.34
N ALA A 383 1.50 10.00 -13.47
CA ALA A 383 1.65 11.46 -13.53
C ALA A 383 2.28 11.89 -14.86
N ARG A 384 3.36 11.22 -15.29
CA ARG A 384 4.01 11.46 -16.60
C ARG A 384 3.05 11.21 -17.77
N GLU A 385 2.35 10.08 -17.75
CA GLU A 385 1.36 9.69 -18.76
C GLU A 385 0.25 10.73 -18.86
N ALA A 386 -0.27 11.20 -17.73
CA ALA A 386 -1.31 12.23 -17.66
C ALA A 386 -0.85 13.58 -18.21
N LEU A 387 0.39 14.02 -17.93
CA LEU A 387 0.95 15.26 -18.49
C LEU A 387 1.01 15.21 -20.02
N LEU A 388 1.57 14.13 -20.57
CA LEU A 388 1.71 13.95 -22.01
C LEU A 388 0.35 13.82 -22.69
N TRP A 389 -0.58 13.05 -22.10
CA TRP A 389 -1.92 12.88 -22.67
C TRP A 389 -2.70 14.19 -22.64
N SER A 390 -2.64 14.94 -21.53
CA SER A 390 -3.26 16.25 -21.39
C SER A 390 -2.85 17.20 -22.50
N TRP A 391 -1.54 17.24 -22.81
CA TRP A 391 -1.02 18.12 -23.84
C TRP A 391 -1.33 17.61 -25.25
N VAL A 392 -0.93 16.39 -25.60
CA VAL A 392 -1.05 15.88 -26.98
C VAL A 392 -2.51 15.66 -27.37
N VAL A 393 -3.27 14.93 -26.56
CA VAL A 393 -4.64 14.51 -26.88
C VAL A 393 -5.66 15.51 -26.36
N GLY A 394 -5.49 15.95 -25.11
CA GLY A 394 -6.44 16.85 -24.46
C GLY A 394 -6.40 18.29 -24.99
N ARG A 395 -5.22 18.81 -25.36
CA ARG A 395 -5.01 20.23 -25.68
C ARG A 395 -4.70 20.50 -27.15
N VAL A 396 -3.73 19.79 -27.73
CA VAL A 396 -3.23 20.06 -29.10
C VAL A 396 -4.08 19.35 -30.14
N GLY A 397 -4.27 18.04 -30.02
CA GLY A 397 -5.01 17.24 -30.99
C GLY A 397 -6.43 17.75 -31.24
N ALA A 398 -6.97 17.50 -32.43
CA ALA A 398 -8.35 17.86 -32.75
C ALA A 398 -9.37 17.02 -31.96
N LEU A 399 -10.62 17.49 -31.82
CA LEU A 399 -11.67 16.74 -31.09
C LEU A 399 -11.96 15.37 -31.69
N ASN A 400 -11.88 15.24 -33.02
CA ASN A 400 -12.02 13.98 -33.74
C ASN A 400 -10.73 13.11 -33.70
N GLY A 401 -9.68 13.55 -33.01
CA GLY A 401 -8.41 12.85 -32.87
C GLY A 401 -7.40 13.05 -34.01
N THR A 402 -7.71 13.88 -35.01
CA THR A 402 -6.80 14.16 -36.12
C THR A 402 -5.52 14.88 -35.65
N TRP A 403 -4.38 14.56 -36.26
CA TRP A 403 -3.10 15.25 -36.09
C TRP A 403 -2.59 15.73 -37.45
N GLY A 404 -2.94 16.96 -37.85
CA GLY A 404 -2.54 17.57 -39.12
C GLY A 404 -1.46 18.62 -38.96
N GLU A 405 -1.23 19.37 -40.04
CA GLU A 405 -0.21 20.43 -40.06
C GLU A 405 -0.45 21.48 -38.97
N ALA A 406 -1.72 21.84 -38.72
CA ALA A 406 -2.07 22.80 -37.67
C ALA A 406 -1.71 22.28 -36.27
N GLU A 407 -2.06 21.03 -35.96
CA GLU A 407 -1.73 20.41 -34.67
C GLU A 407 -0.22 20.21 -34.51
N ALA A 408 0.46 19.70 -35.54
CA ALA A 408 1.89 19.43 -35.50
C ALA A 408 2.71 20.72 -35.39
N ARG A 409 2.33 21.77 -36.14
CA ARG A 409 2.92 23.10 -36.02
C ARG A 409 2.74 23.68 -34.63
N ARG A 410 1.51 23.63 -34.10
CA ARG A 410 1.22 24.11 -32.75
C ARG A 410 2.05 23.35 -31.70
N ALA A 411 2.14 22.02 -31.82
CA ALA A 411 2.93 21.20 -30.91
C ALA A 411 4.40 21.63 -30.90
N TRP A 412 4.98 21.85 -32.09
CA TRP A 412 6.37 22.27 -32.25
C TRP A 412 6.63 23.67 -31.70
N GLU A 413 5.73 24.62 -32.00
CA GLU A 413 5.82 26.00 -31.52
C GLU A 413 5.62 26.09 -29.99
N GLU A 414 4.70 25.32 -29.40
CA GLU A 414 4.44 25.33 -27.95
C GLU A 414 5.64 24.79 -27.12
N ILE A 415 6.48 23.93 -27.69
CA ILE A 415 7.72 23.47 -27.03
C ILE A 415 8.93 24.39 -27.32
N GLY A 416 8.74 25.45 -28.11
CA GLY A 416 9.75 26.48 -28.39
C GLY A 416 10.48 26.34 -29.73
N GLY A 417 10.05 25.45 -30.63
CA GLY A 417 10.63 25.31 -31.97
C GLY A 417 10.05 26.30 -32.98
N ALA A 418 10.80 26.64 -34.02
CA ALA A 418 10.28 27.40 -35.15
C ALA A 418 9.79 26.45 -36.26
N TRP A 419 8.61 26.73 -36.85
CA TRP A 419 8.07 25.90 -37.92
C TRP A 419 9.02 25.84 -39.12
N GLY A 420 9.35 24.62 -39.57
CA GLY A 420 10.34 24.36 -40.62
C GLY A 420 11.73 23.94 -40.11
N GLU A 421 12.00 24.05 -38.80
CA GLU A 421 13.19 23.47 -38.20
C GLU A 421 12.99 21.97 -37.89
N SER A 422 14.04 21.17 -38.06
CA SER A 422 14.00 19.72 -37.82
C SER A 422 14.33 19.34 -36.37
N ASP A 423 15.11 20.17 -35.67
CA ASP A 423 15.71 19.86 -34.39
C ASP A 423 15.66 21.07 -33.45
N LEU A 424 15.36 20.80 -32.18
CA LEU A 424 15.29 21.80 -31.12
C LEU A 424 16.16 21.36 -29.94
N LEU A 425 17.01 22.27 -29.46
CA LEU A 425 17.64 22.14 -28.15
C LEU A 425 16.70 22.74 -27.10
N VAL A 426 16.08 21.89 -26.29
CA VAL A 426 15.22 22.31 -25.19
C VAL A 426 16.08 22.62 -23.98
N GLU A 427 15.95 23.83 -23.49
CA GLU A 427 16.54 24.30 -22.24
C GLU A 427 15.43 24.67 -21.26
N THR A 428 15.50 24.16 -20.03
CA THR A 428 14.53 24.45 -18.96
C THR A 428 14.86 25.73 -18.19
N SER A 429 14.06 26.08 -17.18
CA SER A 429 14.27 27.21 -16.27
C SER A 429 14.17 26.78 -14.80
N HIS A 430 14.60 27.63 -13.89
CA HIS A 430 14.40 27.41 -12.45
C HIS A 430 12.94 27.37 -12.06
N ARG A 431 12.67 26.68 -10.95
CA ARG A 431 11.36 26.50 -10.36
C ARG A 431 11.39 26.74 -8.86
N ASP A 432 10.33 27.37 -8.37
CA ASP A 432 10.21 27.81 -6.99
C ASP A 432 9.32 26.88 -6.15
N THR A 433 8.70 25.87 -6.78
CA THR A 433 7.74 24.92 -6.21
C THR A 433 8.14 24.37 -4.85
N LEU A 434 9.43 24.05 -4.70
CA LEU A 434 10.02 23.43 -3.50
C LEU A 434 11.03 24.33 -2.76
N THR A 435 11.04 25.63 -3.04
CA THR A 435 11.79 26.57 -2.20
C THR A 435 11.29 26.49 -0.75
N ARG A 436 12.22 26.56 0.20
CA ARG A 436 11.90 26.38 1.63
C ARG A 436 10.78 27.31 2.08
N GLU A 437 10.86 28.59 1.73
CA GLU A 437 9.90 29.62 2.10
C GLU A 437 8.50 29.33 1.54
N ARG A 438 8.42 28.71 0.36
CA ARG A 438 7.16 28.32 -0.25
C ARG A 438 6.58 27.07 0.41
N VAL A 439 7.38 26.02 0.60
CA VAL A 439 6.93 24.79 1.28
C VAL A 439 6.39 25.12 2.66
N GLU A 440 7.10 25.93 3.44
CA GLU A 440 6.64 26.39 4.76
C GLU A 440 5.30 27.14 4.68
N ARG A 441 5.12 28.01 3.68
CA ARG A 441 3.87 28.75 3.46
C ARG A 441 2.70 27.81 3.13
N VAL A 442 2.92 26.84 2.24
CA VAL A 442 1.91 25.83 1.86
C VAL A 442 1.51 24.99 3.08
N LEU A 443 2.50 24.50 3.82
CA LEU A 443 2.27 23.65 4.99
C LEU A 443 1.57 24.42 6.11
N LYS A 444 1.97 25.67 6.37
CA LYS A 444 1.29 26.56 7.33
C LYS A 444 -0.16 26.86 6.94
N ALA A 445 -0.42 27.09 5.65
CA ALA A 445 -1.78 27.32 5.14
C ALA A 445 -2.69 26.09 5.34
N ASN A 446 -2.11 24.88 5.35
CA ASN A 446 -2.78 23.62 5.61
C ASN A 446 -2.68 23.15 7.08
N ARG A 447 -2.22 24.02 7.99
CA ARG A 447 -2.12 23.78 9.44
C ARG A 447 -1.21 22.59 9.83
N TYR A 448 -0.21 22.28 9.01
CA TYR A 448 0.81 21.30 9.36
C TYR A 448 1.87 21.88 10.29
N PRO A 449 2.42 21.09 11.23
CA PRO A 449 3.46 21.54 12.15
C PRO A 449 4.78 21.81 11.40
N LEU A 450 5.52 22.82 11.86
CA LEU A 450 6.86 23.15 11.37
C LEU A 450 7.78 23.43 12.57
N PRO A 451 9.11 23.20 12.47
CA PRO A 451 9.82 22.61 11.32
C PRO A 451 9.57 21.10 11.17
N SER A 452 9.78 20.57 9.97
CA SER A 452 9.70 19.14 9.66
C SER A 452 11.11 18.54 9.51
N LEU A 453 11.28 17.27 9.88
CA LEU A 453 12.49 16.50 9.57
C LEU A 453 12.52 16.06 8.09
N THR A 454 11.38 16.11 7.39
CA THR A 454 11.28 15.75 5.99
C THR A 454 11.46 16.98 5.09
N SER A 455 12.34 16.87 4.10
CA SER A 455 12.44 17.80 2.97
C SER A 455 11.92 17.15 1.69
N TYR A 456 11.61 17.97 0.68
CA TYR A 456 11.17 17.49 -0.64
C TYR A 456 12.23 17.81 -1.69
N SER A 457 12.59 16.82 -2.49
CA SER A 457 13.63 16.93 -3.53
C SER A 457 13.06 17.13 -4.93
N PHE A 458 11.81 16.72 -5.16
CA PHE A 458 11.14 16.83 -6.46
C PHE A 458 9.62 16.82 -6.27
N SER A 459 8.86 17.55 -7.09
CA SER A 459 7.39 17.57 -7.09
C SER A 459 6.85 17.18 -8.46
N SER A 460 5.70 16.49 -8.50
CA SER A 460 4.96 16.24 -9.75
C SER A 460 4.56 17.52 -10.50
N LEU A 461 4.61 18.70 -9.86
CA LEU A 461 4.43 20.01 -10.50
C LEU A 461 5.68 20.52 -11.25
N ASP A 462 6.81 19.84 -11.08
CA ASP A 462 8.09 20.18 -11.74
C ASP A 462 8.41 19.24 -12.92
N GLY A 463 7.43 18.45 -13.38
CA GLY A 463 7.54 17.59 -14.55
C GLY A 463 7.81 16.13 -14.17
N TYR A 464 8.92 15.55 -14.64
CA TYR A 464 9.21 14.12 -14.49
C TYR A 464 10.49 13.81 -13.71
N ALA A 465 10.36 13.05 -12.62
CA ALA A 465 11.43 12.78 -11.66
C ALA A 465 12.56 11.90 -12.20
N TYR A 466 12.28 11.01 -13.16
CA TYR A 466 13.28 10.07 -13.68
C TYR A 466 13.99 10.59 -14.93
N ALA A 467 13.76 11.84 -15.30
CA ALA A 467 14.54 12.51 -16.34
C ALA A 467 16.02 12.54 -15.92
N GLY A 468 16.87 11.79 -16.64
CA GLY A 468 18.30 11.70 -16.37
C GLY A 468 18.75 10.51 -15.49
N LEU A 469 17.83 9.70 -14.97
CA LEU A 469 18.16 8.41 -14.35
C LEU A 469 18.34 7.32 -15.40
N GLY A 470 19.23 6.36 -15.14
CA GLY A 470 19.48 5.21 -16.02
C GLY A 470 20.91 4.68 -15.93
N ALA A 471 21.23 3.67 -16.73
CA ALA A 471 22.55 3.02 -16.72
C ALA A 471 23.74 3.97 -16.98
N TYR A 472 23.50 5.06 -17.69
CA TYR A 472 24.49 6.10 -18.00
C TYR A 472 24.10 7.47 -17.41
N GLY A 473 23.06 7.50 -16.57
CA GLY A 473 22.53 8.69 -15.92
C GLY A 473 23.29 9.05 -14.65
N ARG A 474 22.90 10.17 -14.03
CA ARG A 474 23.43 10.55 -12.71
C ARG A 474 22.59 9.89 -11.61
N PRO A 475 23.21 9.41 -10.52
CA PRO A 475 22.48 8.79 -9.40
C PRO A 475 21.86 9.85 -8.46
N GLU A 476 21.24 10.88 -9.02
CA GLU A 476 20.66 12.00 -8.28
C GLU A 476 19.32 12.43 -8.87
N TRP A 477 18.45 13.00 -8.03
CA TRP A 477 17.20 13.59 -8.52
C TRP A 477 17.49 14.83 -9.34
N VAL A 478 16.75 14.99 -10.43
CA VAL A 478 16.73 16.25 -11.16
C VAL A 478 16.27 17.38 -10.24
N SER A 479 16.99 18.51 -10.25
CA SER A 479 16.64 19.70 -9.47
C SER A 479 16.53 20.91 -10.39
N PHE A 480 15.50 21.72 -10.12
CA PHE A 480 15.26 23.00 -10.78
C PHE A 480 15.36 24.16 -9.79
N ALA A 481 15.86 23.91 -8.58
CA ALA A 481 15.87 24.90 -7.52
C ALA A 481 16.72 26.13 -7.92
N PRO A 482 16.36 27.35 -7.46
CA PRO A 482 17.04 28.59 -7.87
C PRO A 482 18.54 28.63 -7.59
N GLU A 483 19.03 27.84 -6.62
CA GLU A 483 20.44 27.70 -6.28
C GLU A 483 21.28 26.91 -7.30
N ILE A 484 20.65 26.17 -8.22
CA ILE A 484 21.34 25.40 -9.25
C ILE A 484 21.85 26.35 -10.34
N ASN A 485 23.12 26.25 -10.73
CA ASN A 485 23.64 27.04 -11.86
C ASN A 485 22.89 26.72 -13.16
N GLU A 486 22.56 27.74 -13.97
CA GLU A 486 21.85 27.56 -15.26
C GLU A 486 22.55 26.58 -16.22
N GLY A 487 23.89 26.54 -16.18
CA GLY A 487 24.70 25.58 -16.94
C GLY A 487 24.46 24.11 -16.57
N HIS A 488 23.94 23.84 -15.38
CA HIS A 488 23.64 22.51 -14.86
C HIS A 488 22.17 22.13 -14.93
N LEU A 489 21.29 23.05 -15.36
CA LEU A 489 19.89 22.72 -15.60
C LEU A 489 19.76 21.67 -16.72
N PRO A 490 18.80 20.74 -16.61
CA PRO A 490 18.57 19.71 -17.61
C PRO A 490 18.33 20.28 -19.01
N ARG A 491 18.88 19.60 -20.02
CA ARG A 491 18.69 19.92 -21.44
C ARG A 491 18.49 18.64 -22.22
N CYS A 492 17.78 18.75 -23.34
CA CYS A 492 17.57 17.64 -24.25
C CYS A 492 17.46 18.16 -25.68
N ARG A 493 17.75 17.28 -26.65
CA ARG A 493 17.54 17.55 -28.06
C ARG A 493 16.34 16.74 -28.53
N ILE A 494 15.39 17.39 -29.18
CA ILE A 494 14.20 16.78 -29.75
C ILE A 494 14.16 17.02 -31.25
N SER A 495 13.74 16.01 -32.01
CA SER A 495 13.60 16.07 -33.46
C SER A 495 12.14 16.01 -33.84
N TYR A 496 11.70 16.92 -34.72
CA TYR A 496 10.33 16.98 -35.20
C TYR A 496 9.94 15.68 -35.93
N GLU A 497 10.78 15.23 -36.89
CA GLU A 497 10.53 14.03 -37.68
C GLU A 497 10.42 12.77 -36.81
N LYS A 498 11.22 12.70 -35.74
CA LYS A 498 11.19 11.56 -34.83
C LYS A 498 9.96 11.56 -33.91
N CYS A 499 9.54 12.72 -33.43
CA CYS A 499 8.59 12.82 -32.31
C CYS A 499 7.18 13.25 -32.73
N PHE A 500 7.02 13.96 -33.85
CA PHE A 500 5.77 14.61 -34.27
C PHE A 500 5.40 14.44 -35.74
N ALA A 501 6.10 13.56 -36.47
CA ALA A 501 5.80 13.28 -37.87
C ALA A 501 4.30 13.03 -38.10
N MET A 502 3.74 13.65 -39.15
CA MET A 502 2.31 13.62 -39.45
C MET A 502 1.87 12.35 -40.17
N GLU A 503 2.79 11.66 -40.84
CA GLU A 503 2.52 10.47 -41.63
C GLU A 503 3.29 9.27 -41.06
N HIS A 504 2.78 8.07 -41.35
CA HIS A 504 3.51 6.86 -41.04
C HIS A 504 4.71 6.71 -41.98
N PRO A 505 5.92 6.44 -41.47
CA PRO A 505 7.10 6.21 -42.30
C PRO A 505 6.91 5.09 -43.34
N GLU A 506 6.02 4.14 -43.03
CA GLU A 506 5.74 2.94 -43.82
C GLU A 506 4.45 3.03 -44.66
N SER A 507 3.69 4.13 -44.58
CA SER A 507 2.40 4.27 -45.28
C SER A 507 2.16 5.72 -45.70
N GLU A 508 2.66 6.05 -46.90
CA GLU A 508 2.56 7.36 -47.53
C GLU A 508 1.10 7.80 -47.68
N GLY A 509 0.77 9.00 -47.21
CA GLY A 509 -0.59 9.56 -47.25
C GLY A 509 -1.54 9.08 -46.14
N GLN A 510 -1.13 8.19 -45.23
CA GLN A 510 -1.91 7.88 -44.03
C GLN A 510 -1.54 8.81 -42.88
N GLN A 511 -2.44 9.74 -42.59
CA GLN A 511 -2.30 10.69 -41.50
C GLN A 511 -2.41 10.00 -40.13
N ARG A 512 -1.50 10.37 -39.24
CA ARG A 512 -1.47 9.90 -37.86
C ARG A 512 -2.53 10.57 -36.99
N ARG A 513 -2.89 9.91 -35.89
CA ARG A 513 -3.81 10.43 -34.88
C ARG A 513 -3.07 10.98 -33.68
N ALA A 514 -3.69 11.91 -32.95
CA ALA A 514 -3.11 12.47 -31.72
C ALA A 514 -2.79 11.38 -30.68
N SER A 515 -3.63 10.34 -30.58
CA SER A 515 -3.37 9.18 -29.71
C SER A 515 -2.13 8.38 -30.11
N GLU A 516 -1.79 8.32 -31.40
CA GLU A 516 -0.60 7.62 -31.89
C GLU A 516 0.67 8.43 -31.66
N ILE A 517 0.60 9.77 -31.78
CA ILE A 517 1.68 10.66 -31.37
C ILE A 517 1.93 10.52 -29.87
N PHE A 518 0.85 10.50 -29.08
CA PHE A 518 0.92 10.30 -27.65
C PHE A 518 1.58 8.97 -27.28
N THR A 519 1.14 7.83 -27.82
CA THR A 519 1.73 6.53 -27.48
C THR A 519 3.19 6.42 -27.89
N ASP A 520 3.58 7.07 -29.00
CA ASP A 520 4.99 7.15 -29.39
C ASP A 520 5.84 7.89 -28.36
N ILE A 521 5.48 9.11 -27.97
CA ILE A 521 6.31 9.90 -27.05
C ILE A 521 6.18 9.43 -25.59
N ALA A 522 5.06 8.79 -25.24
CA ALA A 522 4.82 8.25 -23.90
C ALA A 522 5.56 6.93 -23.68
N PHE A 523 5.56 6.02 -24.66
CA PHE A 523 5.99 4.62 -24.43
C PHE A 523 7.07 4.10 -25.39
N ARG A 524 7.06 4.47 -26.68
CA ARG A 524 8.04 3.96 -27.66
C ARG A 524 9.34 4.75 -27.71
N ASN A 525 9.24 6.06 -27.56
CA ASN A 525 10.32 7.03 -27.64
C ASN A 525 10.25 7.92 -26.39
N GLU A 526 10.52 7.35 -25.21
CA GLU A 526 10.37 8.05 -23.93
C GLU A 526 11.20 9.34 -23.85
N ALA A 527 12.33 9.42 -24.57
CA ALA A 527 13.14 10.63 -24.66
C ALA A 527 12.41 11.81 -25.30
N CYS A 528 11.51 11.58 -26.28
CA CYS A 528 10.67 12.63 -26.85
C CYS A 528 9.74 13.20 -25.77
N GLY A 529 9.02 12.33 -25.05
CA GLY A 529 8.09 12.75 -24.00
C GLY A 529 8.79 13.45 -22.83
N ASP A 530 9.95 12.95 -22.39
CA ASP A 530 10.73 13.57 -21.31
C ASP A 530 11.17 14.99 -21.72
N CYS A 531 11.54 15.18 -22.99
CA CYS A 531 11.94 16.48 -23.53
C CYS A 531 10.77 17.46 -23.70
N VAL A 532 9.61 16.97 -24.12
CA VAL A 532 8.35 17.72 -24.14
C VAL A 532 7.99 18.22 -22.74
N ILE A 533 8.08 17.34 -21.73
CA ILE A 533 7.79 17.73 -20.34
C ILE A 533 8.74 18.83 -19.88
N LEU A 534 10.04 18.75 -20.17
CA LEU A 534 10.99 19.82 -19.85
C LEU A 534 10.60 21.16 -20.48
N ALA A 535 10.23 21.16 -21.78
CA ALA A 535 9.84 22.37 -22.49
C ALA A 535 8.57 23.00 -21.91
N LEU A 536 7.52 22.19 -21.69
CA LEU A 536 6.23 22.68 -21.22
C LEU A 536 6.24 23.05 -19.74
N THR A 537 7.06 22.41 -18.92
CA THR A 537 7.30 22.81 -17.53
C THR A 537 7.91 24.22 -17.49
N LYS A 538 8.88 24.53 -18.35
CA LYS A 538 9.40 25.91 -18.51
C LYS A 538 8.32 26.88 -18.98
N ALA A 539 7.55 26.51 -20.01
CA ALA A 539 6.48 27.35 -20.55
C ALA A 539 5.38 27.64 -19.49
N SER A 540 5.25 26.80 -18.47
CA SER A 540 4.28 26.95 -17.38
C SER A 540 4.73 27.89 -16.25
N GLY A 541 5.95 28.44 -16.31
CA GLY A 541 6.50 29.35 -15.30
C GLY A 541 7.16 28.63 -14.11
N SER A 542 7.17 29.24 -12.92
CA SER A 542 7.95 28.72 -11.78
C SER A 542 7.19 27.81 -10.82
N HIS A 543 5.85 27.70 -10.92
CA HIS A 543 5.02 26.95 -9.94
C HIS A 543 3.92 26.05 -10.52
N GLY A 544 3.38 26.35 -11.71
CA GLY A 544 2.26 25.59 -12.30
C GLY A 544 2.64 24.75 -13.52
N LEU A 545 1.60 24.27 -14.20
CA LEU A 545 1.57 23.37 -15.36
C LEU A 545 0.65 23.91 -16.48
N SER A 546 0.41 25.23 -16.54
CA SER A 546 -0.55 25.85 -17.47
C SER A 546 -0.37 25.45 -18.94
N ALA A 547 0.85 25.20 -19.40
CA ALA A 547 1.13 24.83 -20.79
C ALA A 547 0.62 23.42 -21.15
N PHE A 548 0.48 22.52 -20.16
CA PHE A 548 -0.07 21.18 -20.39
C PHE A 548 -1.59 21.17 -20.49
N LEU A 549 -2.26 22.16 -19.92
CA LEU A 549 -3.69 22.09 -19.65
C LEU A 549 -4.54 22.53 -20.86
N PRO A 550 -5.64 21.83 -21.20
CA PRO A 550 -6.59 22.24 -22.22
C PRO A 550 -7.22 23.61 -21.93
N ALA A 551 -7.76 24.26 -22.97
CA ALA A 551 -8.51 25.51 -22.81
C ALA A 551 -9.76 25.28 -21.93
N PRO A 552 -10.15 26.23 -21.05
CA PRO A 552 -11.29 26.05 -20.14
C PRO A 552 -12.64 25.83 -20.84
N ASP A 553 -12.78 26.33 -22.06
CA ASP A 553 -13.96 26.21 -22.92
C ASP A 553 -13.92 24.98 -23.85
N ARG A 554 -12.88 24.15 -23.75
CA ARG A 554 -12.76 22.94 -24.57
C ARG A 554 -13.65 21.82 -24.04
N VAL A 555 -14.61 21.45 -24.86
CA VAL A 555 -15.69 20.52 -24.50
C VAL A 555 -15.79 19.38 -25.51
N LEU A 556 -15.98 18.16 -25.01
CA LEU A 556 -16.25 16.97 -25.81
C LEU A 556 -17.76 16.71 -25.87
N PRO A 557 -18.36 16.66 -27.08
CA PRO A 557 -19.78 16.35 -27.23
C PRO A 557 -20.16 14.93 -26.74
N PRO A 558 -21.43 14.71 -26.34
CA PRO A 558 -21.95 13.39 -25.98
C PRO A 558 -21.77 12.34 -27.10
N VAL A 559 -21.69 11.06 -26.70
CA VAL A 559 -21.68 9.92 -27.63
C VAL A 559 -22.95 9.09 -27.43
N ASP A 560 -23.66 8.78 -28.52
CA ASP A 560 -25.01 8.18 -28.48
C ASP A 560 -25.07 6.69 -28.04
N ASN A 561 -23.94 6.02 -27.76
CA ASN A 561 -23.90 4.54 -27.63
C ASN A 561 -23.10 3.96 -26.44
N GLU A 562 -22.59 4.75 -25.48
CA GLU A 562 -21.93 4.18 -24.28
C GLU A 562 -22.86 4.15 -23.07
N ASP A 563 -23.29 2.96 -22.64
CA ASP A 563 -23.91 2.76 -21.32
C ASP A 563 -22.82 2.79 -20.23
N GLY A 564 -22.65 3.93 -19.56
CA GLY A 564 -21.84 4.01 -18.35
C GLY A 564 -21.60 5.44 -17.89
N GLU A 565 -21.69 5.66 -16.58
CA GLU A 565 -21.06 6.82 -15.94
C GLU A 565 -19.64 6.38 -15.54
N ARG A 566 -18.61 6.91 -16.20
CA ARG A 566 -17.25 6.82 -15.65
C ARG A 566 -17.15 7.83 -14.51
N GLU A 567 -17.26 7.34 -13.29
CA GLU A 567 -17.25 8.19 -12.10
C GLU A 567 -15.84 8.69 -11.75
N VAL A 568 -14.80 7.94 -12.08
CA VAL A 568 -13.40 8.25 -11.72
C VAL A 568 -12.56 8.46 -12.98
N PRO A 569 -11.98 9.66 -13.21
CA PRO A 569 -11.09 9.91 -14.34
C PRO A 569 -9.82 9.08 -14.29
N HIS A 570 -9.56 8.33 -15.35
CA HIS A 570 -8.36 7.53 -15.54
C HIS A 570 -8.03 7.36 -17.03
N LEU A 571 -6.77 7.07 -17.32
CA LEU A 571 -6.33 6.57 -18.63
C LEU A 571 -6.48 5.03 -18.69
N PRO A 572 -6.42 4.40 -19.88
CA PRO A 572 -6.61 2.95 -20.05
C PRO A 572 -5.90 2.06 -19.03
N LEU A 573 -6.66 1.13 -18.46
CA LEU A 573 -6.24 0.18 -17.41
C LEU A 573 -5.83 -1.17 -18.02
N VAL A 574 -4.81 -1.12 -18.87
CA VAL A 574 -4.29 -2.28 -19.62
C VAL A 574 -2.87 -2.63 -19.17
N ALA A 575 -2.50 -3.91 -19.20
CA ALA A 575 -1.18 -4.38 -18.75
C ALA A 575 -0.05 -4.03 -19.73
N ASN A 576 -0.32 -4.10 -21.04
CA ASN A 576 0.54 -3.57 -22.09
C ASN A 576 -0.14 -2.33 -22.67
N TRP A 577 0.63 -1.28 -22.95
CA TRP A 577 0.04 -0.03 -23.44
C TRP A 577 -0.55 -0.20 -24.85
N GLU A 578 -0.05 -1.14 -25.65
CA GLU A 578 -0.54 -1.44 -27.00
C GLU A 578 -2.01 -1.89 -27.01
N ASP A 579 -2.50 -2.44 -25.90
CA ASP A 579 -3.88 -2.92 -25.76
C ASP A 579 -4.87 -1.78 -25.41
N GLY A 580 -4.37 -0.56 -25.17
CA GLY A 580 -5.17 0.58 -24.71
C GLY A 580 -5.55 1.55 -25.82
N ASP A 581 -6.81 2.02 -25.81
CA ASP A 581 -7.24 3.14 -26.66
C ASP A 581 -7.12 4.47 -25.90
N PHE A 582 -6.14 5.27 -26.31
CA PHE A 582 -5.83 6.57 -25.72
C PHE A 582 -6.47 7.75 -26.47
N SER A 583 -7.38 7.50 -27.42
CA SER A 583 -8.09 8.56 -28.11
C SER A 583 -8.98 9.35 -27.15
N LEU A 584 -9.24 10.61 -27.49
CA LEU A 584 -10.04 11.51 -26.65
C LEU A 584 -11.41 10.93 -26.33
N TYR A 585 -12.11 10.39 -27.34
CA TYR A 585 -13.41 9.75 -27.18
C TYR A 585 -13.34 8.43 -26.41
N ALA A 586 -12.32 7.59 -26.60
CA ALA A 586 -12.22 6.35 -25.84
C ALA A 586 -11.95 6.60 -24.34
N VAL A 587 -11.24 7.69 -23.99
CA VAL A 587 -10.93 8.04 -22.60
C VAL A 587 -12.08 8.78 -21.92
N MET A 588 -12.72 9.73 -22.61
CA MET A 588 -13.67 10.67 -22.04
C MET A 588 -15.11 10.57 -22.58
N GLY A 589 -15.33 9.79 -23.63
CA GLY A 589 -16.64 9.66 -24.26
C GLY A 589 -17.66 9.11 -23.27
N LEU A 590 -18.72 9.89 -23.03
CA LEU A 590 -19.83 9.55 -22.14
C LEU A 590 -21.13 10.04 -22.77
N LYS A 591 -22.29 9.62 -22.23
CA LYS A 591 -23.63 10.12 -22.64
C LYS A 591 -23.87 11.60 -22.34
N ARG A 592 -22.94 12.26 -21.65
CA ARG A 592 -23.03 13.68 -21.31
C ARG A 592 -21.81 14.42 -21.84
N GLU A 593 -22.03 15.69 -22.13
CA GLU A 593 -20.99 16.63 -22.48
C GLU A 593 -19.92 16.67 -21.38
N GLN A 594 -18.63 16.63 -21.77
CA GLN A 594 -17.50 16.62 -20.81
C GLN A 594 -16.56 17.80 -21.07
N ASN A 595 -16.18 18.50 -19.99
CA ASN A 595 -15.14 19.51 -20.06
C ASN A 595 -13.75 18.85 -19.99
N VAL A 596 -12.92 19.05 -21.03
CA VAL A 596 -11.62 18.37 -21.15
C VAL A 596 -10.64 18.83 -20.07
N ARG A 597 -10.65 20.13 -19.72
CA ARG A 597 -9.79 20.67 -18.67
C ARG A 597 -10.15 20.12 -17.30
N GLN A 598 -11.44 20.07 -16.94
CA GLN A 598 -11.87 19.52 -15.64
C GLN A 598 -11.50 18.04 -15.50
N TRP A 599 -11.67 17.24 -16.56
CA TRP A 599 -11.24 15.84 -16.56
C TRP A 599 -9.72 15.70 -16.35
N VAL A 600 -8.92 16.51 -17.06
CA VAL A 600 -7.46 16.55 -16.90
C VAL A 600 -7.06 16.92 -15.47
N LEU A 601 -7.70 17.93 -14.86
CA LEU A 601 -7.39 18.34 -13.49
C LEU A 601 -7.68 17.20 -12.49
N GLN A 602 -8.79 16.49 -12.68
CA GLN A 602 -9.13 15.31 -11.87
C GLN A 602 -8.16 14.14 -12.09
N LEU A 603 -7.68 13.95 -13.32
CA LEU A 603 -6.66 12.96 -13.65
C LEU A 603 -5.31 13.30 -13.00
N LEU A 604 -4.87 14.56 -13.08
CA LEU A 604 -3.60 15.01 -12.51
C LEU A 604 -3.59 14.92 -10.98
N GLN A 605 -4.68 15.29 -10.30
CA GLN A 605 -4.73 15.20 -8.84
C GLN A 605 -4.58 13.79 -8.29
N ARG A 606 -5.01 12.79 -9.08
CA ARG A 606 -4.99 11.38 -8.70
C ARG A 606 -3.57 10.84 -8.52
N TYR A 607 -2.60 11.37 -9.27
CA TYR A 607 -1.22 10.88 -9.28
C TYR A 607 -0.22 11.93 -8.77
N ARG A 608 -0.64 12.79 -7.84
CA ARG A 608 0.26 13.78 -7.24
C ARG A 608 1.25 13.13 -6.29
N TYR A 609 2.49 13.58 -6.36
CA TYR A 609 3.54 13.11 -5.48
C TYR A 609 4.64 14.14 -5.29
N VAL A 610 5.42 13.93 -4.23
CA VAL A 610 6.75 14.49 -4.04
C VAL A 610 7.75 13.38 -3.73
N ILE A 611 8.99 13.58 -4.11
CA ILE A 611 10.11 12.75 -3.63
C ILE A 611 10.56 13.33 -2.30
N GLY A 612 10.39 12.56 -1.24
CA GLY A 612 10.72 12.97 0.12
C GLY A 612 12.08 12.47 0.57
N ASN A 613 12.75 13.28 1.39
CA ASN A 613 13.91 12.87 2.17
C ASN A 613 13.58 13.03 3.65
N THR A 614 13.29 11.91 4.30
CA THR A 614 13.18 11.82 5.76
C THR A 614 14.44 11.12 6.26
N PRO A 615 15.20 11.70 7.21
CA PRO A 615 16.38 11.03 7.75
C PRO A 615 16.04 9.64 8.25
N SER A 616 16.67 8.63 7.66
CA SER A 616 16.42 7.24 7.99
C SER A 616 17.68 6.42 8.10
N LEU A 617 17.55 5.29 8.78
CA LEU A 617 18.65 4.38 9.05
C LEU A 617 18.17 2.94 8.91
N PHE A 618 18.94 2.15 8.16
CA PHE A 618 18.69 0.72 7.97
C PHE A 618 19.84 -0.05 8.62
N GLU A 619 19.55 -0.79 9.68
CA GLU A 619 20.54 -1.56 10.43
C GLU A 619 20.26 -3.06 10.33
N ARG A 620 21.32 -3.86 10.30
CA ARG A 620 21.24 -5.31 10.29
C ARG A 620 21.89 -5.89 11.53
N VAL A 621 21.14 -6.70 12.26
CA VAL A 621 21.64 -7.36 13.47
C VAL A 621 21.98 -8.81 13.15
N SER A 622 23.26 -9.18 13.25
CA SER A 622 23.74 -10.54 12.92
C SER A 622 24.31 -11.32 14.11
N SER A 623 24.57 -10.65 15.24
CA SER A 623 25.14 -11.23 16.45
C SER A 623 24.82 -10.37 17.69
N PRO A 624 24.99 -10.88 18.92
CA PRO A 624 24.77 -10.09 20.15
C PRO A 624 25.68 -8.86 20.25
N GLN A 625 26.96 -8.98 19.88
CA GLN A 625 27.88 -7.85 19.81
C GLN A 625 27.46 -6.87 18.72
N GLY A 626 27.00 -7.37 17.57
CA GLY A 626 26.43 -6.57 16.50
C GLY A 626 25.20 -5.79 16.95
N ALA A 627 24.29 -6.40 17.71
CA ALA A 627 23.12 -5.73 18.28
C ALA A 627 23.52 -4.55 19.18
N ALA A 628 24.52 -4.74 20.04
CA ALA A 628 25.02 -3.66 20.90
C ALA A 628 25.68 -2.52 20.11
N GLN A 629 26.40 -2.84 19.03
CA GLN A 629 27.00 -1.85 18.14
C GLN A 629 25.94 -1.05 17.38
N VAL A 630 24.92 -1.73 16.84
CA VAL A 630 23.76 -1.13 16.18
C VAL A 630 23.04 -0.17 17.13
N VAL A 631 22.70 -0.61 18.33
CA VAL A 631 22.09 0.25 19.36
C VAL A 631 22.97 1.46 19.67
N ALA A 632 24.28 1.27 19.85
CA ALA A 632 25.18 2.38 20.11
C ALA A 632 25.32 3.34 18.92
N HIS A 633 25.16 2.87 17.68
CA HIS A 633 25.15 3.72 16.50
C HIS A 633 23.86 4.53 16.42
N ILE A 634 22.69 3.90 16.58
CA ILE A 634 21.39 4.57 16.60
C ILE A 634 21.37 5.73 17.62
N GLU A 635 21.87 5.49 18.84
CA GLU A 635 21.94 6.53 19.89
C GLU A 635 22.90 7.69 19.57
N ARG A 636 23.87 7.47 18.66
CA ARG A 636 24.79 8.51 18.17
C ARG A 636 24.26 9.27 16.95
N THR A 637 23.08 8.90 16.44
CA THR A 637 22.49 9.49 15.22
C THR A 637 21.14 10.16 15.56
N PRO A 638 21.13 11.25 16.37
CA PRO A 638 19.92 11.78 16.98
C PRO A 638 18.91 12.40 16.00
N HIS A 639 19.30 12.61 14.74
CA HIS A 639 18.48 13.23 13.71
C HIS A 639 17.68 12.22 12.86
N VAL A 640 17.94 10.92 13.00
CA VAL A 640 17.20 9.86 12.30
C VAL A 640 15.76 9.84 12.81
N ALA A 641 14.78 9.80 11.91
CA ALA A 641 13.37 9.76 12.27
C ALA A 641 12.74 8.38 12.01
N LEU A 642 13.14 7.74 10.91
CA LEU A 642 12.71 6.40 10.53
C LEU A 642 13.85 5.40 10.72
N LEU A 643 13.56 4.26 11.32
CA LEU A 643 14.56 3.22 11.59
C LEU A 643 14.03 1.86 11.16
N CYS A 644 14.86 1.08 10.50
CA CYS A 644 14.66 -0.35 10.30
C CYS A 644 15.76 -1.10 11.06
N ILE A 645 15.38 -2.11 11.84
CA ILE A 645 16.31 -3.06 12.48
C ILE A 645 16.00 -4.46 11.96
N ASN A 646 16.67 -4.86 10.88
CA ASN A 646 16.45 -6.16 10.26
C ASN A 646 17.28 -7.26 10.98
N ASP A 647 16.64 -8.36 11.37
CA ASP A 647 17.32 -9.52 11.96
C ASP A 647 17.93 -10.44 10.88
N ASP A 648 19.25 -10.45 10.81
CA ASP A 648 20.06 -11.31 9.94
C ASP A 648 20.94 -12.27 10.77
N ALA A 649 20.62 -12.52 12.04
CA ALA A 649 21.37 -13.48 12.85
C ALA A 649 21.34 -14.87 12.19
N THR A 650 22.49 -15.54 12.11
CA THR A 650 22.58 -16.82 11.37
C THR A 650 22.48 -18.04 12.26
N LYS A 651 22.48 -17.87 13.58
CA LYS A 651 22.49 -18.96 14.56
C LYS A 651 21.39 -18.76 15.60
N GLU A 652 20.48 -19.72 15.68
CA GLU A 652 19.38 -19.74 16.64
C GLU A 652 19.85 -19.68 18.10
N SER A 653 21.01 -20.27 18.39
CA SER A 653 21.60 -20.25 19.74
C SER A 653 21.99 -18.86 20.25
N LEU A 654 22.10 -17.86 19.35
CA LEU A 654 22.45 -16.48 19.69
C LEU A 654 21.23 -15.56 19.75
N THR A 655 20.07 -16.02 19.26
CA THR A 655 18.83 -15.24 19.17
C THR A 655 18.41 -14.69 20.54
N SER A 656 18.46 -15.50 21.61
CA SER A 656 18.07 -15.06 22.95
C SER A 656 18.92 -13.91 23.50
N GLN A 657 20.21 -13.88 23.19
CA GLN A 657 21.11 -12.80 23.61
C GLN A 657 20.87 -11.53 22.79
N VAL A 658 20.61 -11.66 21.48
CA VAL A 658 20.19 -10.53 20.63
C VAL A 658 18.87 -9.96 21.17
N THR A 659 17.87 -10.81 21.41
CA THR A 659 16.60 -10.44 22.03
C THR A 659 16.81 -9.65 23.32
N GLN A 660 17.71 -10.11 24.20
CA GLN A 660 17.98 -9.43 25.46
C GLN A 660 18.52 -8.00 25.26
N VAL A 661 19.48 -7.83 24.34
CA VAL A 661 20.06 -6.49 24.04
C VAL A 661 18.98 -5.57 23.47
N LEU A 662 18.21 -6.03 22.48
CA LEU A 662 17.15 -5.24 21.85
C LEU A 662 16.04 -4.91 22.85
N LYS A 663 15.55 -5.88 23.63
CA LYS A 663 14.49 -5.63 24.64
C LYS A 663 14.91 -4.63 25.71
N ILE A 664 16.17 -4.65 26.17
CA ILE A 664 16.68 -3.64 27.11
C ILE A 664 16.59 -2.24 26.48
N TRP A 665 17.04 -2.12 25.23
CA TRP A 665 17.01 -0.86 24.50
C TRP A 665 15.58 -0.36 24.23
N PHE A 666 14.73 -1.24 23.71
CA PHE A 666 13.32 -0.99 23.44
C PHE A 666 12.56 -0.50 24.68
N ASN A 667 12.70 -1.19 25.81
CA ASN A 667 12.07 -0.78 27.08
C ASN A 667 12.61 0.55 27.59
N ARG A 668 13.88 0.86 27.36
CA ARG A 668 14.46 2.17 27.71
C ARG A 668 13.88 3.29 26.84
N ARG A 669 13.71 3.06 25.54
CA ARG A 669 13.27 4.07 24.56
C ARG A 669 11.76 4.31 24.63
N TRP A 670 10.96 3.25 24.69
CA TRP A 670 9.49 3.29 24.68
C TRP A 670 8.89 2.70 25.94
N LYS A 671 9.11 3.41 27.06
CA LYS A 671 8.75 2.96 28.42
C LYS A 671 7.25 2.82 28.66
N LYS A 672 6.41 3.59 27.96
CA LYS A 672 4.96 3.64 28.20
C LYS A 672 4.28 2.52 27.40
N PRO A 673 3.65 1.54 28.06
CA PRO A 673 2.80 0.56 27.40
C PRO A 673 1.56 1.22 26.80
N ALA A 674 1.09 0.70 25.67
CA ALA A 674 -0.26 0.96 25.20
C ALA A 674 -1.29 0.28 26.09
N ALA A 675 -2.49 0.83 26.19
CA ALA A 675 -3.58 0.32 27.03
C ALA A 675 -4.12 -1.06 26.60
N TRP A 676 -3.80 -1.50 25.38
CA TRP A 676 -4.15 -2.82 24.87
C TRP A 676 -3.12 -3.90 25.19
N GLU A 677 -2.04 -3.56 25.90
CA GLU A 677 -1.05 -4.53 26.34
C GLU A 677 -1.39 -5.10 27.72
N GLN A 678 -1.13 -6.39 27.90
CA GLN A 678 -1.20 -7.06 29.21
C GLN A 678 -0.30 -6.34 30.20
N ARG A 679 -0.81 -6.11 31.41
CA ARG A 679 -0.13 -5.38 32.49
C ARG A 679 0.64 -6.28 33.43
#